data_AF-A0A7C3Y0R0-F1
#
_entry.id   AF-A0A7C3Y0R0-F1
#
_cell.length_a   1.000
_cell.length_b   1.000
_cell.length_c   1.000
_cell.angle_alpha   90.00
_cell.angle_beta   90.00
_cell.angle_gamma   90.00
#
_symmetry.space_group_name_H-M   'P 1'
#
loop_
_entity.id
_entity.type
_entity.pdbx_description
1 polymer ?
#
loop_
_entity_poly.entity_id
_entity_poly.type
_entity_poly.pdbx_seq_one_letter_code
_entity_poly.pdbx_strand_id
1 'polypeptide(L)'
;MYVVEHRRLQKKPLERCLEDGDFLCTLSEIPPLEPLVPSSTAYLAGAIFTDGYIEVKPTRGRVIFLQKNSPEKEAFVDAVEDAFESEFGVGFSRGIRHSVSELDGRRIESTGYYLTCRRRAPALALAKIWNALPNWVLGLDRESVLEFLGGVIDGDGSFHNNRIQIYAGDETMLQGVVLACLRLGILPQVTKNRNISNVQIVEKIDELLRYTRRVKGKERRRTHGAKLFSVKALFEDIAEEVNYMGRTKEGVERNLLFDVEKIRRDILPLCSEEIRKQIEELFMSPLRTYRFRLVEEENETVVYNFEVEAGDELDKNFIVFTDRYTPVIVSNSHASVVARGLGKPAVVGCEALKIDTEERLFRVGDITVREGDVITINGTTGDVILGEAPLIEPRMSDELRKLLEWADSFKKLQNWANADYPRDARIAREFGAQGIGLCRTEHMFFEKERLPLVREMILARTREERMKPLEKLQRIQKEDFKEILRVMNGLPVVIRLLDPPLHEFLPRYEELLQEVIMRRMSGEKPEELEAAESLLKRVEEMREANPMLGLRGCRLGITHPEINEMQVRAIFEAACELKKEGMDPKPEIMIPLVGHVNELKIVRGQLEKVAREVMERYGVEVPYKFGTMIEVPRAALTADEIAEYAEFFSFGTNDLTQMTYAYSRDDAEGKFLFKYIEEGILEFDPFQTLDQRGVGKLMKIAVELGRKTRPDLKIGICGEHGGDPASIEFCHHLGLNYVSCSPFRIPVARIAAARVALKPSETEKMKYL
;
A
#
# COMPACT_ATOMS: atom_id res chain seq x y z
N MET A 1 -17.48 -8.60 -4.41
CA MET A 1 -18.51 -9.17 -3.52
C MET A 1 -18.98 -10.52 -4.02
N TYR A 2 -19.55 -11.35 -3.14
CA TYR A 2 -20.19 -12.59 -3.56
C TYR A 2 -21.72 -12.46 -3.47
N VAL A 3 -22.42 -13.00 -4.47
CA VAL A 3 -23.88 -13.04 -4.58
C VAL A 3 -24.32 -14.47 -4.95
N VAL A 4 -25.58 -14.81 -4.72
CA VAL A 4 -26.17 -16.01 -5.32
C VAL A 4 -26.82 -15.59 -6.63
N GLU A 5 -26.47 -16.25 -7.73
CA GLU A 5 -27.09 -16.05 -9.02
C GLU A 5 -27.26 -17.42 -9.69
N HIS A 6 -28.49 -17.73 -10.13
CA HIS A 6 -28.88 -19.04 -10.64
C HIS A 6 -28.48 -20.20 -9.71
N ARG A 7 -28.80 -20.08 -8.41
CA ARG A 7 -28.49 -21.07 -7.37
C ARG A 7 -26.99 -21.37 -7.20
N ARG A 8 -26.09 -20.50 -7.71
CA ARG A 8 -24.64 -20.64 -7.55
C ARG A 8 -24.03 -19.39 -6.94
N LEU A 9 -22.96 -19.60 -6.18
CA LEU A 9 -22.17 -18.49 -5.64
C LEU A 9 -21.36 -17.86 -6.77
N GLN A 10 -21.51 -16.56 -6.97
CA GLN A 10 -20.81 -15.80 -7.98
C GLN A 10 -20.08 -14.60 -7.38
N LYS A 11 -18.92 -14.27 -7.96
CA LYS A 11 -18.15 -13.08 -7.58
C LYS A 11 -18.47 -11.95 -8.56
N LYS A 12 -19.02 -10.84 -8.04
CA LYS A 12 -19.35 -9.64 -8.79
C LYS A 12 -18.73 -8.37 -8.15
N PRO A 13 -18.37 -7.35 -8.94
CA PRO A 13 -18.01 -6.01 -8.43
C PRO A 13 -19.15 -5.41 -7.60
N LEU A 14 -18.83 -4.59 -6.59
CA LEU A 14 -19.83 -4.04 -5.67
C LEU A 14 -20.81 -3.11 -6.41
N GLU A 15 -20.30 -2.35 -7.36
CA GLU A 15 -21.02 -1.40 -8.21
C GLU A 15 -22.08 -2.14 -9.04
N ARG A 16 -21.67 -3.25 -9.67
CA ARG A 16 -22.57 -4.15 -10.40
C ARG A 16 -23.64 -4.75 -9.50
N CYS A 17 -23.27 -5.17 -8.28
CA CYS A 17 -24.26 -5.67 -7.33
C CYS A 17 -25.31 -4.60 -6.95
N LEU A 18 -24.92 -3.31 -6.89
CA LEU A 18 -25.83 -2.20 -6.61
C LEU A 18 -26.78 -1.95 -7.78
N GLU A 19 -26.24 -1.91 -9.00
CA GLU A 19 -26.99 -1.74 -10.24
C GLU A 19 -28.01 -2.86 -10.46
N ASP A 20 -27.59 -4.11 -10.25
CA ASP A 20 -28.42 -5.31 -10.45
C ASP A 20 -29.44 -5.50 -9.30
N GLY A 21 -29.30 -4.74 -8.22
CA GLY A 21 -30.11 -4.89 -7.00
C GLY A 21 -29.87 -6.23 -6.30
N ASP A 22 -28.66 -6.78 -6.41
CA ASP A 22 -28.30 -8.08 -5.87
C ASP A 22 -28.28 -8.08 -4.33
N PHE A 23 -28.37 -9.26 -3.74
CA PHE A 23 -28.19 -9.45 -2.30
C PHE A 23 -26.82 -10.05 -2.03
N LEU A 24 -26.04 -9.42 -1.14
CA LEU A 24 -24.70 -9.89 -0.80
C LEU A 24 -24.77 -11.14 0.06
N CYS A 25 -23.87 -12.08 -0.23
CA CYS A 25 -23.65 -13.24 0.61
C CYS A 25 -22.76 -12.88 1.81
N THR A 26 -23.22 -13.23 3.00
CA THR A 26 -22.43 -13.18 4.24
C THR A 26 -22.37 -14.58 4.84
N LEU A 27 -21.37 -14.79 5.70
CA LEU A 27 -21.27 -16.00 6.50
C LEU A 27 -22.11 -15.84 7.76
N SER A 28 -23.01 -16.79 8.01
CA SER A 28 -23.78 -16.88 9.24
C SER A 28 -23.02 -17.53 10.37
N GLU A 29 -21.97 -18.27 10.05
CA GLU A 29 -21.15 -18.99 11.01
C GLU A 29 -19.67 -18.93 10.59
N ILE A 30 -18.79 -18.81 11.58
CA ILE A 30 -17.34 -18.93 11.39
C ILE A 30 -16.88 -20.25 12.02
N PRO A 31 -16.08 -21.07 11.31
CA PRO A 31 -15.57 -22.32 11.86
C PRO A 31 -14.72 -22.08 13.12
N PRO A 32 -14.66 -23.04 14.05
CA PRO A 32 -13.75 -22.95 15.18
C PRO A 32 -12.29 -22.95 14.76
N LEU A 33 -11.44 -22.36 15.60
CA LEU A 33 -10.02 -22.68 15.60
C LEU A 33 -9.81 -23.97 16.41
N GLU A 34 -9.55 -25.07 15.72
CA GLU A 34 -9.27 -26.35 16.38
C GLU A 34 -7.82 -26.40 16.91
N PRO A 35 -7.56 -27.04 18.07
CA PRO A 35 -8.51 -27.79 18.91
C PRO A 35 -9.37 -26.89 19.83
N LEU A 36 -10.61 -27.33 20.07
CA LEU A 36 -11.54 -26.65 20.98
C LEU A 36 -11.11 -26.84 22.44
N VAL A 37 -11.09 -25.75 23.21
CA VAL A 37 -10.71 -25.75 24.62
C VAL A 37 -11.92 -25.34 25.48
N PRO A 38 -12.41 -26.22 26.37
CA PRO A 38 -13.34 -25.83 27.41
C PRO A 38 -12.68 -24.84 28.38
N SER A 39 -13.39 -23.81 28.80
CA SER A 39 -12.88 -22.79 29.72
C SER A 39 -13.87 -22.52 30.84
N SER A 40 -13.53 -22.96 32.04
CA SER A 40 -14.22 -22.58 33.29
C SER A 40 -14.19 -21.07 33.53
N THR A 41 -13.18 -20.38 32.99
CA THR A 41 -13.01 -18.94 33.07
C THR A 41 -13.96 -18.16 32.16
N ALA A 42 -14.75 -18.81 31.29
CA ALA A 42 -15.40 -18.11 30.19
C ALA A 42 -16.46 -17.10 30.63
N TYR A 43 -17.35 -17.51 31.55
CA TYR A 43 -18.32 -16.61 32.16
C TYR A 43 -17.66 -15.44 32.88
N LEU A 44 -16.62 -15.75 33.66
CA LEU A 44 -15.87 -14.78 34.44
C LEU A 44 -15.19 -13.73 33.55
N ALA A 45 -14.60 -14.16 32.44
CA ALA A 45 -14.01 -13.27 31.45
C ALA A 45 -15.08 -12.32 30.87
N GLY A 46 -16.22 -12.86 30.44
CA GLY A 46 -17.33 -12.03 29.92
C GLY A 46 -17.82 -10.98 30.92
N ALA A 47 -17.96 -11.36 32.20
CA ALA A 47 -18.42 -10.47 33.26
C ALA A 47 -17.38 -9.42 33.70
N ILE A 48 -16.10 -9.79 33.80
CA ILE A 48 -15.04 -8.85 34.22
C ILE A 48 -14.71 -7.87 33.09
N PHE A 49 -14.80 -8.28 31.83
CA PHE A 49 -14.45 -7.41 30.71
C PHE A 49 -15.48 -6.33 30.41
N THR A 50 -16.73 -6.48 30.86
CA THR A 50 -17.76 -5.43 30.77
C THR A 50 -17.61 -4.40 31.89
N ASP A 51 -17.60 -4.87 33.15
CA ASP A 51 -17.72 -3.98 34.32
C ASP A 51 -16.45 -3.91 35.17
N GLY A 52 -15.32 -4.40 34.65
CA GLY A 52 -14.06 -4.51 35.38
C GLY A 52 -12.87 -3.85 34.71
N TYR A 53 -11.79 -3.75 35.47
CA TYR A 53 -10.52 -3.17 35.07
C TYR A 53 -9.37 -4.07 35.53
N ILE A 54 -8.44 -4.35 34.63
CA ILE A 54 -7.30 -5.24 34.88
C ILE A 54 -6.01 -4.44 34.70
N GLU A 55 -5.13 -4.47 35.71
CA GLU A 55 -3.81 -3.85 35.69
C GLU A 55 -2.75 -4.92 35.95
N VAL A 56 -1.76 -5.02 35.07
CA VAL A 56 -0.63 -5.93 35.24
C VAL A 56 0.67 -5.14 35.22
N LYS A 57 1.45 -5.26 36.29
CA LYS A 57 2.80 -4.70 36.44
C LYS A 57 3.82 -5.84 36.63
N PRO A 58 5.14 -5.58 36.46
CA PRO A 58 6.16 -6.62 36.58
C PRO A 58 6.05 -7.44 37.87
N THR A 59 5.79 -6.77 39.02
CA THR A 59 5.77 -7.40 40.35
C THR A 59 4.38 -7.49 40.98
N ARG A 60 3.35 -6.89 40.39
CA ARG A 60 2.00 -6.77 40.99
C ARG A 60 0.93 -6.87 39.91
N GLY A 61 -0.26 -7.31 40.27
CA GLY A 61 -1.42 -7.22 39.39
C GLY A 61 -2.66 -6.88 40.19
N ARG A 62 -3.66 -6.34 39.51
CA ARG A 62 -4.91 -5.91 40.10
C ARG A 62 -6.06 -6.23 39.16
N VAL A 63 -7.09 -6.85 39.70
CA VAL A 63 -8.40 -7.01 39.04
C VAL A 63 -9.39 -6.23 39.89
N ILE A 64 -10.10 -5.28 39.28
CA ILE A 64 -11.16 -4.52 39.90
C ILE A 64 -12.45 -4.84 39.16
N PHE A 65 -13.52 -5.19 39.86
CA PHE A 65 -14.86 -5.33 39.29
C PHE A 65 -15.79 -4.33 39.96
N LEU A 66 -16.42 -3.47 39.17
CA LEU A 66 -17.20 -2.32 39.64
C LEU A 66 -18.70 -2.62 39.48
N GLN A 67 -19.47 -2.53 40.56
CA GLN A 67 -20.92 -2.68 40.46
C GLN A 67 -21.73 -1.72 41.31
N LYS A 68 -22.94 -1.42 40.84
CA LYS A 68 -23.92 -0.63 41.59
C LYS A 68 -24.56 -1.50 42.67
N ASN A 69 -24.82 -0.90 43.83
CA ASN A 69 -25.57 -1.54 44.90
C ASN A 69 -27.07 -1.58 44.55
N SER A 70 -27.51 -2.63 43.87
CA SER A 70 -28.92 -2.85 43.52
C SER A 70 -29.29 -4.32 43.69
N PRO A 71 -30.49 -4.66 44.21
CA PRO A 71 -30.94 -6.04 44.39
C PRO A 71 -30.87 -6.88 43.10
N GLU A 72 -31.10 -6.26 41.94
CA GLU A 72 -31.04 -6.94 40.64
C GLU A 72 -29.62 -7.39 40.24
N LYS A 73 -28.58 -6.76 40.80
CA LYS A 73 -27.17 -7.06 40.48
C LYS A 73 -26.47 -7.88 41.57
N GLU A 74 -27.12 -8.13 42.70
CA GLU A 74 -26.54 -8.91 43.80
C GLU A 74 -26.23 -10.35 43.36
N ALA A 75 -27.19 -11.03 42.71
CA ALA A 75 -26.97 -12.37 42.16
C ALA A 75 -25.87 -12.43 41.08
N PHE A 76 -25.60 -11.33 40.38
CA PHE A 76 -24.51 -11.24 39.42
C PHE A 76 -23.15 -11.09 40.11
N VAL A 77 -23.09 -10.23 41.14
CA VAL A 77 -21.89 -10.02 41.95
C VAL A 77 -21.48 -11.32 42.63
N ASP A 78 -22.43 -12.03 43.24
CA ASP A 78 -22.18 -13.32 43.90
C ASP A 78 -21.68 -14.37 42.89
N ALA A 79 -22.30 -14.46 41.70
CA ALA A 79 -21.86 -15.38 40.65
C ALA A 79 -20.43 -15.07 40.15
N VAL A 80 -20.04 -13.80 40.08
CA VAL A 80 -18.68 -13.38 39.70
C VAL A 80 -17.68 -13.68 40.81
N GLU A 81 -18.02 -13.48 42.08
CA GLU A 81 -17.17 -13.85 43.22
C GLU A 81 -16.96 -15.36 43.28
N ASP A 82 -18.02 -16.16 43.16
CA ASP A 82 -17.95 -17.62 43.16
C ASP A 82 -17.12 -18.14 41.98
N ALA A 83 -17.35 -17.62 40.78
CA ALA A 83 -16.57 -18.00 39.60
C ALA A 83 -15.09 -17.60 39.73
N PHE A 84 -14.79 -16.43 40.29
CA PHE A 84 -13.42 -15.96 40.49
C PHE A 84 -12.69 -16.77 41.57
N GLU A 85 -13.35 -17.09 42.67
CA GLU A 85 -12.78 -17.92 43.74
C GLU A 85 -12.58 -19.37 43.28
N SER A 86 -13.56 -19.94 42.57
CA SER A 86 -13.45 -21.29 42.01
C SER A 86 -12.29 -21.41 41.01
N GLU A 87 -12.06 -20.39 40.19
CA GLU A 87 -11.02 -20.40 39.17
C GLU A 87 -9.62 -20.16 39.75
N PHE A 88 -9.49 -19.18 40.65
CA PHE A 88 -8.17 -18.70 41.10
C PHE A 88 -7.81 -19.09 42.54
N GLY A 89 -8.73 -19.69 43.29
CA GLY A 89 -8.55 -20.04 44.71
C GLY A 89 -8.36 -18.83 45.63
N VAL A 90 -8.70 -17.63 45.16
CA VAL A 90 -8.58 -16.36 45.90
C VAL A 90 -9.80 -15.48 45.64
N GLY A 91 -10.43 -14.98 46.70
CA GLY A 91 -11.58 -14.09 46.60
C GLY A 91 -11.22 -12.60 46.41
N PHE A 92 -12.25 -11.80 46.17
CA PHE A 92 -12.13 -10.34 46.10
C PHE A 92 -12.19 -9.69 47.49
N SER A 93 -11.57 -8.51 47.63
CA SER A 93 -11.82 -7.60 48.75
C SER A 93 -12.88 -6.58 48.35
N ARG A 94 -13.97 -6.48 49.13
CA ARG A 94 -15.06 -5.50 48.93
C ARG A 94 -14.66 -4.11 49.44
N GLY A 95 -14.90 -3.09 48.63
CA GLY A 95 -14.73 -1.68 48.99
C GLY A 95 -15.89 -0.82 48.50
N ILE A 96 -16.11 0.33 49.13
CA ILE A 96 -17.19 1.27 48.78
C ILE A 96 -16.60 2.46 48.03
N ARG A 97 -17.23 2.85 46.92
CA ARG A 97 -16.90 4.06 46.18
C ARG A 97 -18.11 4.97 46.14
N HIS A 98 -17.98 6.14 46.75
CA HIS A 98 -18.93 7.23 46.59
C HIS A 98 -18.50 8.07 45.38
N SER A 99 -19.40 8.22 44.42
CA SER A 99 -19.20 9.12 43.27
C SER A 99 -20.31 10.17 43.27
N VAL A 100 -19.89 11.40 43.02
CA VAL A 100 -20.79 12.55 42.83
C VAL A 100 -20.61 12.98 41.39
N SER A 101 -21.71 13.00 40.63
CA SER A 101 -21.72 13.37 39.22
C SER A 101 -22.84 14.38 38.98
N GLU A 102 -22.63 15.33 38.08
CA GLU A 102 -23.62 16.35 37.75
C GLU A 102 -24.13 16.13 36.33
N LEU A 103 -25.43 15.91 36.18
CA LEU A 103 -26.09 15.71 34.89
C LEU A 103 -27.24 16.72 34.77
N ASP A 104 -27.20 17.58 33.75
CA ASP A 104 -28.18 18.66 33.50
C ASP A 104 -28.47 19.53 34.75
N GLY A 105 -27.41 19.91 35.49
CA GLY A 105 -27.51 20.76 36.69
C GLY A 105 -28.08 20.06 37.93
N ARG A 106 -28.28 18.73 37.89
CA ARG A 106 -28.68 17.92 39.05
C ARG A 106 -27.49 17.13 39.56
N ARG A 107 -27.22 17.27 40.86
CA ARG A 107 -26.18 16.50 41.57
C ARG A 107 -26.70 15.09 41.84
N ILE A 108 -26.10 14.11 41.19
CA ILE A 108 -26.37 12.68 41.35
C ILE A 108 -25.26 12.10 42.21
N GLU A 109 -25.61 11.69 43.43
CA GLU A 109 -24.71 10.94 44.31
C GLU A 109 -25.02 9.46 44.14
N SER A 110 -24.00 8.67 43.82
CA SER A 110 -24.12 7.22 43.70
C SER A 110 -23.10 6.52 44.57
N THR A 111 -23.52 5.45 45.22
CA THR A 111 -22.65 4.58 46.01
C THR A 111 -22.56 3.24 45.30
N GLY A 112 -21.37 2.89 44.82
CA GLY A 112 -21.07 1.60 44.20
C GLY A 112 -20.13 0.78 45.07
N TYR A 113 -20.14 -0.53 44.87
CA TYR A 113 -19.11 -1.41 45.40
C TYR A 113 -18.07 -1.68 44.33
N TYR A 114 -16.83 -1.85 44.77
CA TYR A 114 -15.79 -2.43 43.96
C TYR A 114 -15.23 -3.67 44.64
N LEU A 115 -15.08 -4.72 43.86
CA LEU A 115 -14.38 -5.92 44.23
C LEU A 115 -12.95 -5.80 43.73
N THR A 116 -11.95 -6.03 44.58
CA THR A 116 -10.55 -5.94 44.16
C THR A 116 -9.72 -7.13 44.60
N CYS A 117 -9.03 -7.75 43.65
CA CYS A 117 -7.99 -8.74 43.89
C CYS A 117 -6.64 -8.12 43.50
N ARG A 118 -5.67 -8.07 44.43
CA ARG A 118 -4.32 -7.50 44.19
C ARG A 118 -3.25 -8.57 43.91
N ARG A 119 -3.67 -9.73 43.40
CA ARG A 119 -2.79 -10.83 43.04
C ARG A 119 -2.40 -10.71 41.57
N ARG A 120 -1.12 -10.95 41.27
CA ARG A 120 -0.61 -10.91 39.90
C ARG A 120 -1.14 -12.05 39.04
N ALA A 121 -1.30 -13.25 39.59
CA ALA A 121 -1.70 -14.43 38.82
C ALA A 121 -3.09 -14.30 38.16
N PRO A 122 -4.17 -13.93 38.89
CA PRO A 122 -5.48 -13.70 38.28
C PRO A 122 -5.50 -12.56 37.27
N ALA A 123 -4.82 -11.44 37.59
CA ALA A 123 -4.72 -10.29 36.69
C ALA A 123 -3.99 -10.65 35.39
N LEU A 124 -2.90 -11.41 35.47
CA LEU A 124 -2.15 -11.86 34.30
C LEU A 124 -2.95 -12.87 33.46
N ALA A 125 -3.70 -13.78 34.10
CA ALA A 125 -4.54 -14.75 33.39
C ALA A 125 -5.66 -14.05 32.59
N LEU A 126 -6.40 -13.14 33.23
CA LEU A 126 -7.46 -12.39 32.58
C LEU A 126 -6.92 -11.40 31.53
N ALA A 127 -5.77 -10.75 31.78
CA ALA A 127 -5.13 -9.88 30.79
C ALA A 127 -4.67 -10.65 29.55
N LYS A 128 -4.17 -11.88 29.71
CA LYS A 128 -3.83 -12.75 28.58
C LYS A 128 -5.06 -13.07 27.73
N ILE A 129 -6.19 -13.37 28.37
CA ILE A 129 -7.46 -13.61 27.67
C ILE A 129 -7.90 -12.34 26.95
N TRP A 130 -7.91 -11.19 27.62
CA TRP A 130 -8.31 -9.89 27.04
C TRP A 130 -7.48 -9.54 25.80
N ASN A 131 -6.15 -9.61 25.90
CA ASN A 131 -5.23 -9.29 24.79
C ASN A 131 -5.33 -10.26 23.60
N ALA A 132 -5.96 -11.42 23.79
CA ALA A 132 -6.16 -12.44 22.76
C ALA A 132 -7.64 -12.76 22.57
N LEU A 133 -8.56 -11.87 22.98
CA LEU A 133 -9.99 -12.18 23.11
C LEU A 133 -10.60 -12.73 21.81
N PRO A 134 -10.36 -12.15 20.61
CA PRO A 134 -10.85 -12.71 19.35
C PRO A 134 -10.42 -14.18 19.14
N ASN A 135 -9.12 -14.44 19.26
CA ASN A 135 -8.54 -15.78 19.05
C ASN A 135 -8.97 -16.77 20.13
N TRP A 136 -9.07 -16.30 21.38
CA TRP A 136 -9.52 -17.12 22.49
C TRP A 136 -10.98 -17.56 22.29
N VAL A 137 -11.89 -16.64 21.94
CA VAL A 137 -13.28 -16.97 21.62
C VAL A 137 -13.39 -17.96 20.46
N LEU A 138 -12.56 -17.82 19.43
CA LEU A 138 -12.54 -18.75 18.29
C LEU A 138 -12.10 -20.16 18.68
N GLY A 139 -11.21 -20.29 19.66
CA GLY A 139 -10.73 -21.58 20.20
C GLY A 139 -11.62 -22.19 21.28
N LEU A 140 -12.66 -21.48 21.73
CA LEU A 140 -13.59 -22.00 22.74
C LEU A 140 -14.53 -23.05 22.14
N ASP A 141 -14.80 -24.09 22.94
CA ASP A 141 -15.91 -24.99 22.68
C ASP A 141 -17.25 -24.24 22.79
N ARG A 142 -18.31 -24.84 22.23
CA ARG A 142 -19.61 -24.18 22.12
C ARG A 142 -20.18 -23.76 23.48
N GLU A 143 -20.00 -24.60 24.50
CA GLU A 143 -20.50 -24.30 25.85
C GLU A 143 -19.77 -23.10 26.46
N SER A 144 -18.45 -23.03 26.32
CA SER A 144 -17.67 -21.88 26.80
C SER A 144 -17.99 -20.58 26.05
N VAL A 145 -18.32 -20.64 24.75
CA VAL A 145 -18.79 -19.46 24.01
C VAL A 145 -20.14 -18.94 24.56
N LEU A 146 -21.05 -19.86 24.91
CA LEU A 146 -22.32 -19.52 25.54
C LEU A 146 -22.12 -18.94 26.94
N GLU A 147 -21.20 -19.51 27.72
CA GLU A 147 -20.81 -19.01 29.04
C GLU A 147 -20.21 -17.59 28.95
N PHE A 148 -19.30 -17.36 28.00
CA PHE A 148 -18.73 -16.03 27.74
C PHE A 148 -19.81 -15.00 27.43
N LEU A 149 -20.68 -15.25 26.43
CA LEU A 149 -21.78 -14.35 26.10
C LEU A 149 -22.74 -14.15 27.27
N GLY A 150 -22.98 -15.20 28.06
CA GLY A 150 -23.75 -15.13 29.30
C GLY A 150 -23.21 -14.09 30.28
N GLY A 151 -21.90 -14.12 30.52
CA GLY A 151 -21.19 -13.14 31.36
C GLY A 151 -21.27 -11.73 30.80
N VAL A 152 -21.10 -11.57 29.48
CA VAL A 152 -21.22 -10.27 28.81
C VAL A 152 -22.64 -9.71 28.95
N ILE A 153 -23.67 -10.53 28.74
CA ILE A 153 -25.07 -10.12 28.83
C ILE A 153 -25.42 -9.72 30.27
N ASP A 154 -24.90 -10.43 31.26
CA ASP A 154 -25.12 -10.07 32.66
C ASP A 154 -24.41 -8.79 33.07
N GLY A 155 -23.26 -8.48 32.47
CA GLY A 155 -22.57 -7.22 32.72
C GLY A 155 -23.27 -6.01 32.12
N ASP A 156 -23.08 -5.84 30.81
CA ASP A 156 -23.54 -4.68 30.04
C ASP A 156 -24.76 -4.96 29.14
N GLY A 157 -25.37 -6.14 29.28
CA GLY A 157 -26.51 -6.54 28.49
C GLY A 157 -27.88 -6.22 29.09
N SER A 158 -28.90 -6.24 28.23
CA SER A 158 -30.32 -6.16 28.59
C SER A 158 -31.17 -7.00 27.65
N PHE A 159 -32.34 -7.47 28.13
CA PHE A 159 -33.32 -8.17 27.31
C PHE A 159 -34.65 -7.43 27.33
N HIS A 160 -35.09 -6.93 26.17
CA HIS A 160 -36.38 -6.28 26.02
C HIS A 160 -36.91 -6.45 24.59
N ASN A 161 -38.23 -6.50 24.40
CA ASN A 161 -38.87 -6.64 23.08
C ASN A 161 -38.33 -7.79 22.22
N ASN A 162 -38.05 -8.95 22.84
CA ASN A 162 -37.54 -10.14 22.15
C ASN A 162 -36.19 -9.90 21.45
N ARG A 163 -35.34 -9.08 22.08
CA ARG A 163 -34.00 -8.71 21.62
C ARG A 163 -33.08 -8.58 22.82
N ILE A 164 -31.90 -9.18 22.72
CA ILE A 164 -30.80 -8.94 23.64
C ILE A 164 -29.99 -7.76 23.09
N GLN A 165 -29.69 -6.78 23.91
CA GLN A 165 -28.84 -5.63 23.57
C GLN A 165 -27.62 -5.65 24.47
N ILE A 166 -26.43 -5.55 23.88
CA ILE A 166 -25.13 -5.49 24.57
C ILE A 166 -24.44 -4.20 24.14
N TYR A 167 -24.00 -3.40 25.09
CA TYR A 167 -23.28 -2.17 24.82
C TYR A 167 -21.78 -2.40 25.01
N ALA A 168 -21.00 -2.31 23.94
CA ALA A 168 -19.55 -2.43 23.97
C ALA A 168 -18.91 -1.06 23.75
N GLY A 169 -18.16 -0.58 24.75
CA GLY A 169 -17.42 0.69 24.69
C GLY A 169 -15.99 0.56 24.12
N ASP A 170 -15.49 -0.65 23.99
CA ASP A 170 -14.15 -0.97 23.46
C ASP A 170 -14.25 -1.89 22.23
N GLU A 171 -13.32 -1.72 21.29
CA GLU A 171 -13.30 -2.48 20.03
C GLU A 171 -12.98 -3.97 20.26
N THR A 172 -12.07 -4.30 21.19
CA THR A 172 -11.72 -5.68 21.54
C THR A 172 -12.96 -6.43 22.01
N MET A 173 -13.77 -5.77 22.85
CA MET A 173 -15.00 -6.33 23.37
C MET A 173 -16.05 -6.53 22.27
N LEU A 174 -16.20 -5.54 21.38
CA LEU A 174 -17.08 -5.66 20.22
C LEU A 174 -16.69 -6.88 19.36
N GLN A 175 -15.40 -7.04 19.04
CA GLN A 175 -14.88 -8.15 18.26
C GLN A 175 -15.16 -9.49 18.96
N GLY A 176 -14.86 -9.62 20.25
CA GLY A 176 -15.12 -10.83 21.03
C GLY A 176 -16.60 -11.24 21.01
N VAL A 177 -17.52 -10.28 21.20
CA VAL A 177 -18.96 -10.54 21.19
C VAL A 177 -19.47 -10.92 19.80
N VAL A 178 -19.03 -10.21 18.75
CA VAL A 178 -19.44 -10.52 17.37
C VAL A 178 -18.94 -11.89 16.93
N LEU A 179 -17.67 -12.20 17.20
CA LEU A 179 -17.09 -13.53 16.90
C LEU A 179 -17.78 -14.63 17.68
N ALA A 180 -18.10 -14.42 18.97
CA ALA A 180 -18.86 -15.38 19.76
C ALA A 180 -20.25 -15.63 19.18
N CYS A 181 -20.94 -14.58 18.71
CA CYS A 181 -22.21 -14.72 18.02
C CYS A 181 -22.05 -15.55 16.73
N LEU A 182 -21.06 -15.23 15.90
CA LEU A 182 -20.80 -15.93 14.65
C LEU A 182 -20.41 -17.39 14.88
N ARG A 183 -19.63 -17.71 15.93
CA ARG A 183 -19.32 -19.09 16.35
C ARG A 183 -20.57 -19.88 16.73
N LEU A 184 -21.63 -19.20 17.16
CA LEU A 184 -22.93 -19.79 17.45
C LEU A 184 -23.89 -19.73 16.25
N GLY A 185 -23.45 -19.33 15.06
CA GLY A 185 -24.32 -19.21 13.90
C GLY A 185 -25.32 -18.04 13.99
N ILE A 186 -25.05 -17.06 14.88
CA ILE A 186 -25.86 -15.88 15.13
C ILE A 186 -25.20 -14.72 14.37
N LEU A 187 -25.96 -14.03 13.50
CA LEU A 187 -25.49 -12.78 12.93
C LEU A 187 -26.06 -11.60 13.74
N PRO A 188 -25.26 -10.95 14.59
CA PRO A 188 -25.75 -9.83 15.38
C PRO A 188 -25.89 -8.57 14.50
N GLN A 189 -26.82 -7.69 14.87
CA GLN A 189 -26.90 -6.34 14.29
C GLN A 189 -26.10 -5.37 15.15
N VAL A 190 -25.12 -4.69 14.57
CA VAL A 190 -24.31 -3.71 15.30
C VAL A 190 -24.69 -2.31 14.84
N THR A 191 -25.05 -1.45 15.80
CA THR A 191 -25.25 -0.01 15.56
C THR A 191 -24.30 0.78 16.43
N LYS A 192 -23.52 1.69 15.84
CA LYS A 192 -22.58 2.54 16.57
C LYS A 192 -23.22 3.89 16.85
N ASN A 193 -23.07 4.38 18.08
CA ASN A 193 -23.43 5.75 18.45
C ASN A 193 -22.27 6.37 19.23
N ARG A 194 -21.58 7.34 18.60
CA ARG A 194 -20.30 7.89 19.09
C ARG A 194 -19.29 6.77 19.32
N ASN A 195 -18.89 6.55 20.58
CA ASN A 195 -17.86 5.58 20.97
C ASN A 195 -18.44 4.28 21.54
N ILE A 196 -19.77 4.09 21.49
CA ILE A 196 -20.42 2.89 22.03
C ILE A 196 -21.10 2.13 20.89
N SER A 197 -20.78 0.85 20.79
CA SER A 197 -21.40 -0.08 19.84
C SER A 197 -22.51 -0.85 20.55
N ASN A 198 -23.74 -0.75 20.03
CA ASN A 198 -24.86 -1.56 20.49
C ASN A 198 -24.97 -2.81 19.59
N VAL A 199 -24.68 -3.97 20.17
CA VAL A 199 -24.81 -5.29 19.55
C VAL A 199 -26.17 -5.86 19.90
N GLN A 200 -26.97 -6.12 18.88
CA GLN A 200 -28.35 -6.57 19.00
C GLN A 200 -28.47 -8.02 18.53
N ILE A 201 -28.85 -8.90 19.44
CA ILE A 201 -29.04 -10.32 19.18
C ILE A 201 -30.54 -10.64 19.15
N VAL A 202 -30.95 -11.27 18.07
CA VAL A 202 -32.34 -11.57 17.74
C VAL A 202 -32.57 -13.06 17.46
N GLU A 203 -31.53 -13.87 17.55
CA GLU A 203 -31.56 -15.32 17.28
C GLU A 203 -31.05 -16.06 18.51
N LYS A 204 -31.49 -17.32 18.68
CA LYS A 204 -31.06 -18.21 19.78
C LYS A 204 -31.18 -17.56 21.17
N ILE A 205 -32.19 -16.73 21.38
CA ILE A 205 -32.38 -15.95 22.61
C ILE A 205 -32.62 -16.89 23.79
N ASP A 206 -33.54 -17.86 23.65
CA ASP A 206 -33.81 -18.84 24.69
C ASP A 206 -32.58 -19.70 25.06
N GLU A 207 -31.62 -19.88 24.14
CA GLU A 207 -30.36 -20.58 24.41
C GLU A 207 -29.42 -19.68 25.23
N LEU A 208 -29.20 -18.45 24.79
CA LEU A 208 -28.33 -17.48 25.47
C LEU A 208 -28.83 -17.15 26.90
N LEU A 209 -30.14 -16.95 27.09
CA LEU A 209 -30.71 -16.62 28.40
C LEU A 209 -30.64 -17.75 29.44
N ARG A 210 -30.30 -18.98 29.05
CA ARG A 210 -30.02 -20.07 30.01
C ARG A 210 -28.66 -19.91 30.69
N TYR A 211 -27.73 -19.27 29.99
CA TYR A 211 -26.37 -18.98 30.43
C TYR A 211 -26.27 -17.56 31.03
N THR A 212 -27.37 -16.88 31.31
CA THR A 212 -27.35 -15.62 32.07
C THR A 212 -27.80 -15.88 33.51
N ARG A 213 -27.25 -15.13 34.45
CA ARG A 213 -27.49 -15.23 35.90
C ARG A 213 -28.34 -14.03 36.36
N ARG A 214 -28.17 -12.86 35.73
CA ARG A 214 -28.96 -11.64 35.96
C ARG A 214 -30.10 -11.48 34.97
N VAL A 215 -29.79 -11.48 33.67
CA VAL A 215 -30.78 -11.11 32.64
C VAL A 215 -31.71 -12.29 32.37
N LYS A 216 -32.97 -12.22 32.82
CA LYS A 216 -33.97 -13.28 32.62
C LYS A 216 -35.10 -12.84 31.68
N GLY A 217 -35.66 -13.79 30.94
CA GLY A 217 -36.74 -13.55 30.01
C GLY A 217 -37.22 -14.82 29.31
N LYS A 218 -38.29 -14.70 28.51
CA LYS A 218 -38.82 -15.79 27.68
C LYS A 218 -38.97 -15.29 26.24
N GLU A 219 -38.40 -16.02 25.29
CA GLU A 219 -38.51 -15.67 23.87
C GLU A 219 -39.97 -15.76 23.39
N ARG A 220 -40.41 -14.76 22.63
CA ARG A 220 -41.67 -14.81 21.88
C ARG A 220 -41.41 -15.49 20.53
N ARG A 221 -42.22 -16.51 20.20
CA ARG A 221 -42.12 -17.26 18.95
C ARG A 221 -42.28 -16.32 17.74
N ARG A 222 -41.31 -16.34 16.82
CA ARG A 222 -41.33 -15.56 15.58
C ARG A 222 -42.14 -16.25 14.49
N THR A 223 -42.69 -15.46 13.58
CA THR A 223 -43.44 -15.94 12.40
C THR A 223 -42.55 -16.28 11.20
N HIS A 224 -41.30 -15.80 11.17
CA HIS A 224 -40.34 -16.02 10.09
C HIS A 224 -38.98 -16.42 10.68
N GLY A 225 -38.23 -17.31 10.02
CA GLY A 225 -36.88 -17.67 10.39
C GLY A 225 -35.85 -16.59 10.02
N ALA A 226 -34.59 -16.83 10.40
CA ALA A 226 -33.51 -15.85 10.25
C ALA A 226 -32.66 -16.03 8.98
N LYS A 227 -32.78 -17.19 8.32
CA LYS A 227 -32.06 -17.50 7.09
C LYS A 227 -32.95 -17.16 5.88
N LEU A 228 -32.54 -16.14 5.14
CA LEU A 228 -33.28 -15.60 4.01
C LEU A 228 -32.46 -15.70 2.72
N PHE A 229 -33.12 -16.00 1.61
CA PHE A 229 -32.54 -16.02 0.26
C PHE A 229 -33.38 -15.21 -0.73
N SER A 230 -32.74 -14.60 -1.72
CA SER A 230 -33.42 -13.93 -2.83
C SER A 230 -34.18 -14.96 -3.66
N VAL A 231 -35.49 -14.72 -3.84
CA VAL A 231 -36.35 -15.56 -4.68
C VAL A 231 -35.90 -15.47 -6.15
N LYS A 232 -35.50 -14.28 -6.61
CA LYS A 232 -34.94 -14.07 -7.95
C LYS A 232 -33.68 -14.93 -8.16
N ALA A 233 -32.71 -14.83 -7.25
CA ALA A 233 -31.46 -15.57 -7.32
C ALA A 233 -31.62 -17.10 -7.40
N LEU A 234 -32.68 -17.64 -6.79
CA LEU A 234 -32.94 -19.08 -6.73
C LEU A 234 -33.84 -19.60 -7.85
N PHE A 235 -34.78 -18.77 -8.34
CA PHE A 235 -35.91 -19.25 -9.14
C PHE A 235 -36.18 -18.46 -10.42
N GLU A 236 -35.40 -17.43 -10.78
CA GLU A 236 -35.65 -16.58 -11.96
C GLU A 236 -35.87 -17.37 -13.27
N ASP A 237 -35.10 -18.43 -13.46
CA ASP A 237 -35.14 -19.28 -14.67
C ASP A 237 -36.29 -20.30 -14.68
N ILE A 238 -36.93 -20.56 -13.53
CA ILE A 238 -38.00 -21.57 -13.38
C ILE A 238 -39.26 -21.00 -12.72
N ALA A 239 -39.38 -19.68 -12.63
CA ALA A 239 -40.39 -19.01 -11.81
C ALA A 239 -41.83 -19.40 -12.18
N GLU A 240 -42.09 -19.71 -13.45
CA GLU A 240 -43.39 -20.18 -13.94
C GLU A 240 -43.71 -21.62 -13.52
N GLU A 241 -42.70 -22.49 -13.44
CA GLU A 241 -42.85 -23.91 -13.11
C GLU A 241 -43.07 -24.14 -11.61
N VAL A 242 -42.45 -23.30 -10.77
CA VAL A 242 -42.50 -23.44 -9.31
C VAL A 242 -43.37 -22.36 -8.64
N ASN A 243 -44.37 -21.86 -9.37
CA ASN A 243 -45.21 -20.73 -8.96
C ASN A 243 -46.29 -21.08 -7.92
N TYR A 244 -45.88 -21.30 -6.68
CA TYR A 244 -46.80 -21.62 -5.59
C TYR A 244 -47.78 -20.46 -5.29
N MET A 245 -49.06 -20.66 -5.61
CA MET A 245 -50.16 -19.70 -5.40
C MET A 245 -49.88 -18.28 -5.96
N GLY A 246 -49.08 -18.17 -7.04
CA GLY A 246 -48.70 -16.88 -7.65
C GLY A 246 -47.59 -16.11 -6.91
N ARG A 247 -47.11 -16.61 -5.77
CA ARG A 247 -46.19 -15.89 -4.88
C ARG A 247 -44.73 -15.98 -5.29
N THR A 248 -44.32 -17.06 -5.96
CA THR A 248 -42.93 -17.22 -6.41
C THR A 248 -42.62 -16.21 -7.51
N LYS A 249 -43.51 -16.07 -8.50
CA LYS A 249 -43.37 -15.09 -9.59
C LYS A 249 -43.33 -13.65 -9.08
N GLU A 250 -44.27 -13.28 -8.20
CA GLU A 250 -44.25 -11.96 -7.54
C GLU A 250 -42.95 -11.74 -6.75
N GLY A 251 -42.43 -12.79 -6.11
CA GLY A 251 -41.16 -12.76 -5.39
C GLY A 251 -39.94 -12.53 -6.28
N VAL A 252 -39.91 -13.12 -7.49
CA VAL A 252 -38.87 -12.88 -8.50
C VAL A 252 -38.96 -11.45 -9.03
N GLU A 253 -40.14 -11.02 -9.47
CA GLU A 253 -40.37 -9.70 -10.07
C GLU A 253 -40.01 -8.55 -9.12
N ARG A 254 -40.31 -8.71 -7.83
CA ARG A 254 -40.01 -7.71 -6.79
C ARG A 254 -38.69 -7.95 -6.06
N ASN A 255 -37.93 -8.97 -6.47
CA ASN A 255 -36.67 -9.39 -5.87
C ASN A 255 -36.76 -9.50 -4.32
N LEU A 256 -37.73 -10.29 -3.85
CA LEU A 256 -38.02 -10.46 -2.42
C LEU A 256 -37.12 -11.52 -1.77
N LEU A 257 -36.94 -11.40 -0.46
CA LEU A 257 -36.31 -12.41 0.38
C LEU A 257 -37.35 -13.35 0.98
N PHE A 258 -37.21 -14.66 0.76
CA PHE A 258 -38.03 -15.66 1.45
C PHE A 258 -37.20 -16.41 2.49
N ASP A 259 -37.89 -16.78 3.57
CA ASP A 259 -37.39 -17.66 4.61
C ASP A 259 -37.19 -19.08 4.08
N VAL A 260 -36.09 -19.72 4.52
CA VAL A 260 -35.73 -21.07 4.10
C VAL A 260 -36.83 -22.09 4.39
N GLU A 261 -37.48 -22.04 5.56
CA GLU A 261 -38.54 -22.98 5.90
C GLU A 261 -39.79 -22.78 5.04
N LYS A 262 -40.10 -21.53 4.69
CA LYS A 262 -41.14 -21.19 3.71
C LYS A 262 -40.80 -21.74 2.34
N ILE A 263 -39.55 -21.60 1.86
CA ILE A 263 -39.13 -22.15 0.57
C ILE A 263 -39.20 -23.69 0.59
N ARG A 264 -38.74 -24.34 1.66
CA ARG A 264 -38.81 -25.80 1.85
C ARG A 264 -40.23 -26.34 1.81
N ARG A 265 -41.16 -25.66 2.48
CA ARG A 265 -42.56 -26.09 2.56
C ARG A 265 -43.34 -25.82 1.27
N ASP A 266 -43.17 -24.64 0.71
CA ASP A 266 -44.09 -24.13 -0.32
C ASP A 266 -43.55 -24.29 -1.75
N ILE A 267 -42.23 -24.25 -1.97
CA ILE A 267 -41.62 -24.16 -3.31
C ILE A 267 -40.78 -25.39 -3.68
N LEU A 268 -39.97 -25.93 -2.74
CA LEU A 268 -39.15 -27.12 -3.00
C LEU A 268 -39.93 -28.35 -3.48
N PRO A 269 -41.17 -28.63 -3.03
CA PRO A 269 -41.94 -29.77 -3.54
C PRO A 269 -42.31 -29.66 -5.02
N LEU A 270 -42.26 -28.45 -5.60
CA LEU A 270 -42.53 -28.19 -7.01
C LEU A 270 -41.28 -28.27 -7.89
N CYS A 271 -40.08 -28.28 -7.28
CA CYS A 271 -38.81 -28.29 -8.00
C CYS A 271 -38.46 -29.71 -8.48
N SER A 272 -37.67 -29.80 -9.56
CA SER A 272 -37.02 -31.06 -9.94
C SER A 272 -36.03 -31.52 -8.87
N GLU A 273 -35.71 -32.81 -8.85
CA GLU A 273 -34.81 -33.40 -7.86
C GLU A 273 -33.41 -32.75 -7.86
N GLU A 274 -32.89 -32.42 -9.04
CA GLU A 274 -31.60 -31.74 -9.22
C GLU A 274 -31.60 -30.33 -8.62
N ILE A 275 -32.64 -29.55 -8.91
CA ILE A 275 -32.77 -28.16 -8.42
C ILE A 275 -32.99 -28.16 -6.90
N ARG A 276 -33.81 -29.10 -6.40
CA ARG A 276 -34.03 -29.29 -4.98
C ARG A 276 -32.71 -29.57 -4.25
N LYS A 277 -31.84 -30.41 -4.83
CA LYS A 277 -30.51 -30.69 -4.26
C LYS A 277 -29.63 -29.45 -4.21
N GLN A 278 -29.54 -28.67 -5.30
CA GLN A 278 -28.76 -27.43 -5.34
C GLN A 278 -29.23 -26.41 -4.29
N ILE A 279 -30.54 -26.26 -4.11
CA ILE A 279 -31.10 -25.33 -3.13
C ILE A 279 -30.88 -25.84 -1.70
N GLU A 280 -31.05 -27.14 -1.44
CA GLU A 280 -30.74 -27.72 -0.13
C GLU A 280 -29.25 -27.60 0.22
N GLU A 281 -28.33 -27.73 -0.74
CA GLU A 281 -26.90 -27.47 -0.53
C GLU A 281 -26.65 -26.01 -0.07
N LEU A 282 -27.31 -25.03 -0.70
CA LEU A 282 -27.26 -23.63 -0.26
C LEU A 282 -27.89 -23.44 1.13
N PHE A 283 -28.99 -24.13 1.43
CA PHE A 283 -29.65 -24.07 2.73
C PHE A 283 -28.84 -24.71 3.86
N MET A 284 -28.00 -25.70 3.54
CA MET A 284 -27.07 -26.30 4.49
C MET A 284 -25.75 -25.53 4.60
N SER A 285 -25.41 -24.70 3.62
CA SER A 285 -24.21 -23.84 3.67
C SER A 285 -24.28 -22.77 4.78
N PRO A 286 -23.16 -22.20 5.24
CA PRO A 286 -23.18 -21.06 6.17
C PRO A 286 -23.56 -19.75 5.48
N LEU A 287 -24.07 -19.74 4.24
CA LEU A 287 -24.37 -18.51 3.52
C LEU A 287 -25.73 -17.93 3.88
N ARG A 288 -25.80 -16.60 4.00
CA ARG A 288 -27.03 -15.82 4.09
C ARG A 288 -26.98 -14.67 3.11
N THR A 289 -28.13 -14.25 2.59
CA THR A 289 -28.20 -13.09 1.70
C THR A 289 -28.73 -11.87 2.43
N TYR A 290 -28.07 -10.72 2.27
CA TYR A 290 -28.47 -9.46 2.88
C TYR A 290 -28.64 -8.37 1.83
N ARG A 291 -29.66 -7.54 2.05
CA ARG A 291 -29.80 -6.31 1.30
C ARG A 291 -28.76 -5.34 1.82
N PHE A 292 -28.03 -4.74 0.91
CA PHE A 292 -27.08 -3.71 1.24
C PHE A 292 -27.53 -2.40 0.61
N ARG A 293 -27.07 -1.29 1.19
CA ARG A 293 -27.27 0.05 0.66
C ARG A 293 -25.97 0.80 0.84
N LEU A 294 -25.63 1.67 -0.09
CA LEU A 294 -24.54 2.60 0.10
C LEU A 294 -24.91 3.56 1.25
N VAL A 295 -24.01 3.75 2.19
CA VAL A 295 -24.07 4.76 3.26
C VAL A 295 -22.81 5.60 3.09
N GLU A 296 -22.89 6.92 3.35
CA GLU A 296 -21.72 7.81 3.26
C GLU A 296 -20.50 7.24 4.02
N GLU A 297 -19.31 7.39 3.43
CA GLU A 297 -18.08 6.75 3.91
C GLU A 297 -17.67 7.20 5.32
N GLU A 298 -17.46 6.24 6.23
CA GLU A 298 -16.72 6.46 7.47
C GLU A 298 -15.21 6.15 7.28
N ASN A 299 -14.41 7.20 7.50
CA ASN A 299 -12.98 7.32 7.82
C ASN A 299 -11.96 6.20 7.47
N GLU A 300 -10.82 6.69 6.97
CA GLU A 300 -9.52 6.05 6.72
C GLU A 300 -9.10 4.96 7.72
N THR A 301 -8.41 3.94 7.21
CA THR A 301 -7.85 2.81 7.96
C THR A 301 -6.34 2.91 7.98
N VAL A 302 -5.71 2.64 9.13
CA VAL A 302 -4.24 2.68 9.26
C VAL A 302 -3.64 1.41 8.67
N VAL A 303 -2.70 1.59 7.75
CA VAL A 303 -1.99 0.51 7.07
C VAL A 303 -0.56 0.47 7.58
N TYR A 304 -0.09 -0.69 8.03
CA TYR A 304 1.29 -0.86 8.49
C TYR A 304 2.18 -1.31 7.34
N ASN A 305 3.34 -0.65 7.19
CA ASN A 305 4.34 -0.93 6.16
C ASN A 305 5.63 -1.43 6.81
N PHE A 306 6.18 -2.55 6.33
CA PHE A 306 7.52 -3.02 6.69
C PHE A 306 8.38 -3.05 5.43
N GLU A 307 9.50 -2.32 5.49
CA GLU A 307 10.50 -2.30 4.42
C GLU A 307 11.45 -3.48 4.59
N VAL A 308 11.62 -4.28 3.52
CA VAL A 308 12.69 -5.28 3.45
C VAL A 308 13.94 -4.61 2.91
N GLU A 309 15.08 -4.79 3.58
CA GLU A 309 16.38 -4.33 3.08
C GLU A 309 16.74 -5.12 1.80
N ALA A 310 16.46 -4.53 0.65
CA ALA A 310 17.05 -4.94 -0.62
C ALA A 310 18.34 -4.14 -0.81
N GLY A 311 19.38 -4.73 -1.41
CA GLY A 311 20.71 -4.13 -1.55
C GLY A 311 20.77 -2.80 -2.31
N ASP A 312 19.65 -2.32 -2.88
CA ASP A 312 19.49 -1.03 -3.54
C ASP A 312 18.17 -0.35 -3.14
N GLU A 313 18.21 0.98 -2.96
CA GLU A 313 17.06 1.80 -2.52
C GLU A 313 15.83 1.73 -3.44
N LEU A 314 15.98 1.21 -4.66
CA LEU A 314 14.92 1.11 -5.67
C LEU A 314 14.06 -0.17 -5.57
N ASP A 315 14.52 -1.20 -4.85
CA ASP A 315 13.87 -2.52 -4.79
C ASP A 315 13.21 -2.83 -3.43
N LYS A 316 12.71 -1.80 -2.73
CA LYS A 316 11.97 -2.01 -1.47
C LYS A 316 10.73 -2.87 -1.70
N ASN A 317 10.73 -4.11 -1.21
CA ASN A 317 9.55 -4.96 -1.17
C ASN A 317 8.66 -4.51 -0.01
N PHE A 318 7.36 -4.39 -0.25
CA PHE A 318 6.39 -3.89 0.73
C PHE A 318 5.62 -5.04 1.37
N ILE A 319 5.45 -4.97 2.68
CA ILE A 319 4.49 -5.81 3.40
C ILE A 319 3.42 -4.90 3.98
N VAL A 320 2.15 -5.23 3.69
CA VAL A 320 1.03 -4.34 3.98
C VAL A 320 -0.05 -5.11 4.76
N PHE A 321 -0.42 -4.61 5.93
CA PHE A 321 -1.42 -5.21 6.82
C PHE A 321 -2.65 -4.32 6.98
N THR A 322 -3.83 -4.94 7.11
CA THR A 322 -5.13 -4.27 7.27
C THR A 322 -5.89 -4.84 8.46
N ASP A 323 -6.64 -4.02 9.19
CA ASP A 323 -7.22 -4.34 10.52
C ASP A 323 -8.76 -4.54 10.54
N ARG A 324 -9.52 -4.35 9.45
CA ARG A 324 -11.01 -4.29 9.53
C ARG A 324 -11.75 -5.58 9.19
N TYR A 325 -12.66 -5.96 10.10
CA TYR A 325 -13.61 -7.07 9.96
C TYR A 325 -15.04 -6.59 9.68
N THR A 326 -15.60 -7.00 8.54
CA THR A 326 -17.04 -7.26 8.41
C THR A 326 -17.16 -8.57 7.63
N PRO A 327 -17.91 -9.58 8.09
CA PRO A 327 -18.06 -10.86 7.37
C PRO A 327 -19.02 -10.71 6.18
N VAL A 328 -18.82 -9.68 5.38
CA VAL A 328 -19.16 -9.74 3.96
C VAL A 328 -18.04 -10.54 3.33
N ILE A 329 -18.36 -11.44 2.39
CA ILE A 329 -17.31 -12.11 1.62
C ILE A 329 -16.69 -11.04 0.70
N VAL A 330 -15.71 -10.30 1.23
CA VAL A 330 -14.94 -9.26 0.54
C VAL A 330 -13.62 -9.86 0.09
N SER A 331 -13.18 -9.49 -1.12
CA SER A 331 -11.97 -10.04 -1.74
C SER A 331 -10.74 -9.15 -1.63
N ASN A 332 -10.76 -8.06 -0.84
CA ASN A 332 -9.77 -7.00 -1.02
C ASN A 332 -9.00 -6.66 0.25
N SER A 333 -7.70 -6.92 0.20
CA SER A 333 -6.66 -6.15 0.89
C SER A 333 -6.15 -5.08 -0.08
N HIS A 334 -6.43 -3.80 0.20
CA HIS A 334 -6.03 -2.62 -0.60
C HIS A 334 -4.55 -2.69 -1.05
N ALA A 335 -3.70 -3.10 -0.11
CA ALA A 335 -2.35 -3.62 -0.28
C ALA A 335 -2.02 -4.40 -1.57
N SER A 336 -2.80 -5.45 -1.85
CA SER A 336 -2.56 -6.41 -2.93
C SER A 336 -2.82 -5.82 -4.31
N VAL A 337 -3.73 -4.84 -4.37
CA VAL A 337 -4.07 -4.13 -5.60
C VAL A 337 -2.95 -3.15 -5.93
N VAL A 338 -2.49 -2.40 -4.92
CA VAL A 338 -1.36 -1.46 -5.04
C VAL A 338 -0.07 -2.19 -5.42
N ALA A 339 0.30 -3.26 -4.69
CA ALA A 339 1.51 -4.02 -4.97
C ALA A 339 1.50 -4.67 -6.37
N ARG A 340 0.33 -5.14 -6.82
CA ARG A 340 0.16 -5.69 -8.18
C ARG A 340 0.30 -4.61 -9.26
N GLY A 341 -0.20 -3.40 -9.02
CA GLY A 341 0.01 -2.24 -9.90
C GLY A 341 1.48 -1.84 -9.99
N LEU A 342 2.21 -1.95 -8.87
CA LEU A 342 3.65 -1.64 -8.79
C LEU A 342 4.56 -2.76 -9.29
N GLY A 343 4.03 -3.97 -9.51
CA GLY A 343 4.83 -5.15 -9.89
C GLY A 343 5.76 -5.64 -8.79
N LYS A 344 5.48 -5.30 -7.53
CA LYS A 344 6.28 -5.72 -6.37
C LYS A 344 5.68 -6.96 -5.72
N PRO A 345 6.48 -7.96 -5.33
CA PRO A 345 6.02 -9.07 -4.51
C PRO A 345 5.37 -8.53 -3.23
N ALA A 346 4.16 -8.99 -2.92
CA ALA A 346 3.47 -8.67 -1.69
C ALA A 346 2.78 -9.90 -1.12
N VAL A 347 2.84 -10.02 0.20
CA VAL A 347 2.08 -11.00 0.97
C VAL A 347 1.16 -10.20 1.88
N VAL A 348 -0.13 -10.51 1.83
CA VAL A 348 -1.20 -9.78 2.50
C VAL A 348 -2.02 -10.75 3.35
N GLY A 349 -2.55 -10.27 4.47
CA GLY A 349 -3.41 -11.11 5.33
C GLY A 349 -2.66 -12.18 6.13
N CYS A 350 -1.42 -11.92 6.55
CA CYS A 350 -0.70 -12.83 7.45
C CYS A 350 -1.22 -12.72 8.89
N GLU A 351 -2.32 -13.42 9.20
CA GLU A 351 -2.99 -13.39 10.51
C GLU A 351 -2.13 -13.89 11.69
N ALA A 352 -1.09 -14.69 11.40
CA ALA A 352 -0.19 -15.25 12.42
C ALA A 352 0.82 -14.23 13.00
N LEU A 353 0.95 -13.05 12.37
CA LEU A 353 1.87 -12.00 12.79
C LEU A 353 1.27 -11.14 13.92
N LYS A 354 2.04 -10.97 14.99
CA LYS A 354 1.73 -10.04 16.09
C LYS A 354 2.76 -8.92 16.09
N ILE A 355 2.34 -7.71 15.75
CA ILE A 355 3.21 -6.53 15.65
C ILE A 355 3.22 -5.79 16.97
N ASP A 356 4.41 -5.42 17.43
CA ASP A 356 4.65 -4.55 18.59
C ASP A 356 5.30 -3.25 18.09
N THR A 357 4.52 -2.18 18.10
CA THR A 357 4.92 -0.87 17.56
C THR A 357 5.82 -0.08 18.50
N GLU A 358 5.76 -0.34 19.81
CA GLU A 358 6.64 0.35 20.78
C GLU A 358 8.05 -0.25 20.74
N GLU A 359 8.13 -1.58 20.66
CA GLU A 359 9.41 -2.32 20.64
C GLU A 359 9.95 -2.56 19.22
N ARG A 360 9.23 -2.08 18.19
CA ARG A 360 9.56 -2.21 16.76
C ARG A 360 9.93 -3.65 16.35
N LEU A 361 9.04 -4.59 16.66
CA LEU A 361 9.22 -6.01 16.34
C LEU A 361 7.90 -6.66 15.95
N PHE A 362 7.97 -7.82 15.29
CA PHE A 362 6.82 -8.69 15.12
C PHE A 362 7.14 -10.12 15.56
N ARG A 363 6.09 -10.87 15.92
CA ARG A 363 6.20 -12.26 16.37
C ARG A 363 5.29 -13.17 15.57
N VAL A 364 5.79 -14.34 15.20
CA VAL A 364 5.02 -15.44 14.61
C VAL A 364 5.31 -16.68 15.45
N GLY A 365 4.36 -17.08 16.31
CA GLY A 365 4.59 -18.15 17.29
C GLY A 365 5.77 -17.81 18.22
N ASP A 366 6.81 -18.65 18.19
CA ASP A 366 8.04 -18.48 18.98
C ASP A 366 9.11 -17.63 18.27
N ILE A 367 8.93 -17.33 16.98
CA ILE A 367 9.88 -16.55 16.18
C ILE A 367 9.61 -15.07 16.41
N THR A 368 10.64 -14.33 16.84
CA THR A 368 10.61 -12.87 16.99
C THR A 368 11.54 -12.28 15.94
N VAL A 369 11.02 -11.34 15.15
CA VAL A 369 11.75 -10.59 14.14
C VAL A 369 11.72 -9.12 14.53
N ARG A 370 12.89 -8.51 14.66
CA ARG A 370 13.03 -7.10 15.05
C ARG A 370 13.27 -6.23 13.83
N GLU A 371 13.07 -4.93 14.00
CA GLU A 371 13.54 -3.94 13.03
C GLU A 371 15.03 -4.18 12.71
N GLY A 372 15.33 -4.36 11.41
CA GLY A 372 16.68 -4.67 10.91
C GLY A 372 16.96 -6.16 10.66
N ASP A 373 16.10 -7.09 11.08
CA ASP A 373 16.26 -8.51 10.77
C ASP A 373 15.82 -8.82 9.33
N VAL A 374 16.61 -9.61 8.61
CA VAL A 374 16.33 -9.97 7.21
C VAL A 374 15.24 -11.04 7.12
N ILE A 375 14.29 -10.81 6.22
CA ILE A 375 13.23 -11.77 5.85
C ILE A 375 13.09 -11.81 4.33
N THR A 376 12.70 -12.97 3.79
CA THR A 376 12.42 -13.14 2.36
C THR A 376 10.94 -13.43 2.16
N ILE A 377 10.33 -12.84 1.13
CA ILE A 377 8.92 -13.06 0.80
C ILE A 377 8.75 -13.70 -0.57
N ASN A 378 7.79 -14.61 -0.70
CA ASN A 378 7.33 -15.14 -1.98
C ASN A 378 5.91 -14.64 -2.25
N GLY A 379 5.78 -13.58 -3.06
CA GLY A 379 4.48 -13.02 -3.44
C GLY A 379 3.60 -13.93 -4.31
N THR A 380 4.11 -15.06 -4.80
CA THR A 380 3.33 -16.05 -5.58
C THR A 380 2.67 -17.08 -4.68
N THR A 381 3.42 -17.63 -3.72
CA THR A 381 2.92 -18.68 -2.81
C THR A 381 2.36 -18.11 -1.50
N GLY A 382 2.72 -16.88 -1.14
CA GLY A 382 2.35 -16.24 0.12
C GLY A 382 3.30 -16.54 1.29
N ASP A 383 4.46 -17.13 1.02
CA ASP A 383 5.41 -17.51 2.07
C ASP A 383 6.19 -16.30 2.62
N VAL A 384 6.34 -16.25 3.95
CA VAL A 384 7.27 -15.36 4.65
C VAL A 384 8.35 -16.22 5.29
N ILE A 385 9.58 -16.06 4.82
CA ILE A 385 10.72 -16.92 5.15
C ILE A 385 11.68 -16.13 6.04
N LEU A 386 12.09 -16.71 7.16
CA LEU A 386 13.06 -16.09 8.07
C LEU A 386 14.47 -16.13 7.44
N GLY A 387 15.15 -14.99 7.43
CA GLY A 387 16.48 -14.86 6.84
C GLY A 387 16.46 -14.68 5.32
N GLU A 388 17.66 -14.70 4.75
CA GLU A 388 17.90 -14.58 3.31
C GLU A 388 17.72 -15.95 2.63
N ALA A 389 16.67 -16.11 1.82
CA ALA A 389 16.49 -17.29 0.99
C ALA A 389 17.26 -17.14 -0.32
N PRO A 390 17.80 -18.24 -0.90
CA PRO A 390 18.52 -18.17 -2.16
C PRO A 390 17.59 -17.74 -3.29
N LEU A 391 17.84 -16.54 -3.83
CA LEU A 391 17.10 -16.01 -4.98
C LEU A 391 17.59 -16.68 -6.27
N ILE A 392 16.64 -16.99 -7.17
CA ILE A 392 16.96 -17.48 -8.51
C ILE A 392 17.06 -16.27 -9.41
N GLU A 393 18.23 -16.07 -10.04
CA GLU A 393 18.37 -15.03 -11.05
C GLU A 393 17.40 -15.32 -12.22
N PRO A 394 16.58 -14.34 -12.63
CA PRO A 394 15.66 -14.51 -13.74
C PRO A 394 16.46 -14.75 -15.02
N ARG A 395 16.38 -15.96 -15.57
CA ARG A 395 17.06 -16.34 -16.82
C ARG A 395 16.13 -16.16 -18.00
N MET A 396 16.66 -15.59 -19.09
CA MET A 396 16.03 -15.62 -20.40
C MET A 396 15.94 -17.07 -20.91
N SER A 397 14.73 -17.62 -20.97
CA SER A 397 14.50 -18.91 -21.63
C SER A 397 14.72 -18.80 -23.13
N ASP A 398 15.03 -19.91 -23.80
CA ASP A 398 15.24 -19.92 -25.25
C ASP A 398 13.96 -19.55 -26.02
N GLU A 399 12.79 -19.93 -25.49
CA GLU A 399 11.48 -19.56 -26.04
C GLU A 399 11.24 -18.06 -25.93
N LEU A 400 11.55 -17.45 -24.78
CA LEU A 400 11.42 -16.01 -24.59
C LEU A 400 12.40 -15.26 -25.50
N ARG A 401 13.64 -15.74 -25.65
CA ARG A 401 14.62 -15.15 -26.59
C ARG A 401 14.08 -15.14 -28.01
N LYS A 402 13.54 -16.27 -28.48
CA LYS A 402 12.96 -16.41 -29.81
C LYS A 402 11.74 -15.50 -30.01
N LEU A 403 10.88 -15.38 -29.00
CA LEU A 403 9.73 -14.46 -29.04
C LEU A 403 10.18 -13.00 -29.14
N LEU A 404 11.20 -12.61 -28.37
CA LEU A 404 11.73 -11.25 -28.40
C LEU A 404 12.49 -10.94 -29.71
N GLU A 405 13.17 -11.91 -30.31
CA GLU A 405 13.73 -11.79 -31.66
C GLU A 405 12.65 -11.50 -32.71
N TRP A 406 11.51 -12.20 -32.63
CA TRP A 406 10.36 -11.89 -33.49
C TRP A 406 9.82 -10.49 -33.23
N ALA A 407 9.65 -10.11 -31.96
CA ALA A 407 9.19 -8.77 -31.60
C ALA A 407 10.10 -7.67 -32.19
N ASP A 408 11.42 -7.87 -32.12
CA ASP A 408 12.41 -6.94 -32.68
C ASP A 408 12.32 -6.78 -34.18
N SER A 409 11.91 -7.82 -34.91
CA SER A 409 11.77 -7.75 -36.37
C SER A 409 10.61 -6.86 -36.84
N PHE A 410 9.60 -6.65 -36.00
CA PHE A 410 8.42 -5.85 -36.33
C PHE A 410 8.45 -4.44 -35.74
N LYS A 411 9.10 -4.24 -34.59
CA LYS A 411 9.06 -2.98 -33.87
C LYS A 411 9.83 -1.86 -34.60
N LYS A 412 9.27 -0.65 -34.58
CA LYS A 412 9.94 0.57 -35.08
C LYS A 412 10.61 1.37 -33.96
N LEU A 413 10.00 1.39 -32.77
CA LEU A 413 10.55 2.02 -31.58
C LEU A 413 11.74 1.21 -31.06
N GLN A 414 12.82 1.90 -30.70
CA GLN A 414 13.89 1.28 -29.93
C GLN A 414 13.48 1.15 -28.46
N ASN A 415 14.01 0.13 -27.78
CA ASN A 415 13.76 -0.09 -26.36
C ASN A 415 15.09 0.03 -25.63
N TRP A 416 15.19 1.05 -24.80
CA TRP A 416 16.38 1.42 -24.05
C TRP A 416 16.13 1.23 -22.56
N ALA A 417 17.19 1.24 -21.76
CA ALA A 417 17.09 1.05 -20.32
C ALA A 417 17.37 2.33 -19.53
N ASN A 418 16.70 2.45 -18.38
CA ASN A 418 17.09 3.33 -17.29
C ASN A 418 18.01 2.48 -16.39
N ALA A 419 19.31 2.79 -16.38
CA ALA A 419 20.32 1.99 -15.69
C ALA A 419 21.41 2.92 -15.17
N ASP A 420 21.61 2.90 -13.86
CA ASP A 420 22.48 3.85 -13.16
C ASP A 420 23.78 3.19 -12.71
N TYR A 421 23.79 1.86 -12.57
CA TYR A 421 24.96 1.08 -12.17
C TYR A 421 25.43 0.12 -13.29
N PRO A 422 26.72 -0.31 -13.26
CA PRO A 422 27.25 -1.27 -14.22
C PRO A 422 26.49 -2.61 -14.24
N ARG A 423 26.00 -3.08 -13.08
CA ARG A 423 25.18 -4.29 -12.96
C ARG A 423 23.86 -4.17 -13.75
N ASP A 424 23.18 -3.03 -13.63
CA ASP A 424 21.90 -2.78 -14.29
C ASP A 424 22.08 -2.67 -15.80
N ALA A 425 23.18 -2.03 -16.24
CA ALA A 425 23.54 -1.93 -17.64
C ALA A 425 23.79 -3.33 -18.26
N ARG A 426 24.41 -4.25 -17.50
CA ARG A 426 24.63 -5.64 -17.95
C ARG A 426 23.30 -6.38 -18.12
N ILE A 427 22.45 -6.33 -17.10
CA ILE A 427 21.11 -6.94 -17.13
C ILE A 427 20.28 -6.38 -18.28
N ALA A 428 20.27 -5.06 -18.46
CA ALA A 428 19.58 -4.40 -19.55
C ALA A 428 20.07 -4.88 -20.91
N ARG A 429 21.40 -4.99 -21.10
CA ARG A 429 22.00 -5.48 -22.35
C ARG A 429 21.64 -6.94 -22.60
N GLU A 430 21.62 -7.79 -21.58
CA GLU A 430 21.19 -9.19 -21.67
C GLU A 430 19.72 -9.33 -22.09
N PHE A 431 18.84 -8.46 -21.58
CA PHE A 431 17.44 -8.39 -22.01
C PHE A 431 17.24 -7.68 -23.37
N GLY A 432 18.31 -7.30 -24.06
CA GLY A 432 18.29 -6.75 -25.41
C GLY A 432 18.00 -5.25 -25.49
N ALA A 433 18.33 -4.48 -24.44
CA ALA A 433 18.28 -3.02 -24.51
C ALA A 433 19.24 -2.49 -25.60
N GLN A 434 18.77 -1.51 -26.37
CA GLN A 434 19.51 -0.94 -27.51
C GLN A 434 20.28 0.34 -27.15
N GLY A 435 20.40 0.63 -25.85
CA GLY A 435 21.01 1.83 -25.30
C GLY A 435 20.55 2.07 -23.86
N ILE A 436 21.17 3.05 -23.20
CA ILE A 436 20.68 3.60 -21.93
C ILE A 436 20.05 4.96 -22.24
N GLY A 437 18.76 5.13 -21.92
CA GLY A 437 18.04 6.40 -22.12
C GLY A 437 18.03 7.31 -20.92
N LEU A 438 18.42 6.79 -19.75
CA LEU A 438 18.59 7.56 -18.53
C LEU A 438 19.57 6.83 -17.60
N CYS A 439 20.75 7.41 -17.43
CA CYS A 439 21.68 7.11 -16.34
C CYS A 439 21.67 8.31 -15.39
N ARG A 440 21.11 8.11 -14.20
CA ARG A 440 21.00 9.08 -13.12
C ARG A 440 22.31 9.14 -12.36
N THR A 441 22.96 10.29 -12.36
CA THR A 441 24.24 10.46 -11.67
C THR A 441 24.10 10.58 -10.16
N GLU A 442 22.88 10.68 -9.66
CA GLU A 442 22.62 11.04 -8.27
C GLU A 442 22.56 9.83 -7.36
N HIS A 443 22.10 8.71 -7.91
CA HIS A 443 22.23 7.40 -7.26
C HIS A 443 23.70 7.02 -7.04
N MET A 444 24.59 7.44 -7.95
CA MET A 444 26.04 7.30 -7.77
C MET A 444 26.59 8.17 -6.62
N PHE A 445 25.86 9.16 -6.10
CA PHE A 445 26.30 10.01 -5.00
C PHE A 445 25.77 9.53 -3.63
N PHE A 446 24.67 8.77 -3.60
CA PHE A 446 24.05 8.27 -2.37
C PHE A 446 24.79 7.09 -1.72
N GLU A 447 25.77 6.46 -2.39
CA GLU A 447 26.56 5.39 -1.78
C GLU A 447 27.27 5.85 -0.50
N LYS A 448 27.26 5.00 0.53
CA LYS A 448 27.76 5.31 1.89
C LYS A 448 29.17 5.90 1.92
N GLU A 449 30.04 5.48 1.01
CA GLU A 449 31.44 5.95 0.93
C GLU A 449 31.58 7.34 0.29
N ARG A 450 30.60 7.75 -0.51
CA ARG A 450 30.62 8.98 -1.33
C ARG A 450 29.84 10.10 -0.68
N LEU A 451 28.79 9.77 0.06
CA LEU A 451 27.93 10.72 0.77
C LEU A 451 28.73 11.72 1.64
N PRO A 452 29.80 11.34 2.37
CA PRO A 452 30.62 12.30 3.11
C PRO A 452 31.29 13.36 2.22
N LEU A 453 31.76 12.96 1.03
CA LEU A 453 32.38 13.88 0.06
C LEU A 453 31.36 14.85 -0.54
N VAL A 454 30.15 14.36 -0.80
CA VAL A 454 29.04 15.19 -1.29
C VAL A 454 28.63 16.19 -0.22
N ARG A 455 28.55 15.78 1.05
CA ARG A 455 28.30 16.69 2.17
C ARG A 455 29.41 17.74 2.31
N GLU A 456 30.68 17.35 2.21
CA GLU A 456 31.82 18.29 2.21
C GLU A 456 31.68 19.32 1.08
N MET A 457 31.30 18.89 -0.12
CA MET A 457 31.04 19.77 -1.28
C MET A 457 29.91 20.76 -1.02
N ILE A 458 28.82 20.33 -0.38
CA ILE A 458 27.63 21.15 -0.08
C ILE A 458 27.94 22.20 1.01
N LEU A 459 28.76 21.81 1.99
CA LEU A 459 29.17 22.68 3.11
C LEU A 459 30.25 23.70 2.71
N ALA A 460 30.97 23.47 1.61
CA ALA A 460 32.00 24.38 1.12
C ALA A 460 31.43 25.77 0.79
N ARG A 461 32.08 26.81 1.33
CA ARG A 461 31.65 28.22 1.18
C ARG A 461 32.29 28.88 -0.04
N THR A 462 33.48 28.44 -0.42
CA THR A 462 34.21 28.95 -1.58
C THR A 462 34.30 27.90 -2.68
N ARG A 463 34.49 28.35 -3.92
CA ARG A 463 34.75 27.45 -5.05
C ARG A 463 35.99 26.59 -4.81
N GLU A 464 37.06 27.18 -4.25
CA GLU A 464 38.31 26.47 -3.95
C GLU A 464 38.13 25.36 -2.92
N GLU A 465 37.34 25.60 -1.86
CA GLU A 465 36.97 24.56 -0.90
C GLU A 465 36.17 23.45 -1.55
N ARG A 466 35.23 23.79 -2.45
CA ARG A 466 34.35 22.84 -3.13
C ARG A 466 35.11 21.95 -4.13
N MET A 467 36.17 22.47 -4.75
CA MET A 467 36.97 21.70 -5.71
C MET A 467 37.64 20.48 -5.09
N LYS A 468 38.05 20.53 -3.82
CA LYS A 468 38.74 19.41 -3.14
C LYS A 468 37.91 18.13 -3.08
N PRO A 469 36.65 18.14 -2.58
CA PRO A 469 35.80 16.96 -2.64
C PRO A 469 35.38 16.62 -4.08
N LEU A 470 35.17 17.61 -4.95
CA LEU A 470 34.83 17.37 -6.36
C LEU A 470 35.92 16.58 -7.11
N GLU A 471 37.20 16.85 -6.89
CA GLU A 471 38.29 16.08 -7.52
C GLU A 471 38.30 14.61 -7.10
N LYS A 472 37.93 14.31 -5.85
CA LYS A 472 37.80 12.94 -5.36
C LYS A 472 36.58 12.27 -5.99
N LEU A 473 35.43 12.96 -6.01
CA LEU A 473 34.20 12.47 -6.64
C LEU A 473 34.39 12.21 -8.14
N GLN A 474 35.15 13.05 -8.84
CA GLN A 474 35.46 12.87 -10.26
C GLN A 474 36.13 11.53 -10.53
N ARG A 475 37.13 11.16 -9.71
CA ARG A 475 37.87 9.90 -9.89
C ARG A 475 36.96 8.70 -9.72
N ILE A 476 36.06 8.75 -8.73
CA ILE A 476 35.11 7.68 -8.44
C ILE A 476 34.11 7.57 -9.60
N GLN A 477 33.46 8.67 -9.98
CA GLN A 477 32.49 8.67 -11.09
C GLN A 477 33.10 8.26 -12.42
N LYS A 478 34.35 8.64 -12.69
CA LYS A 478 35.06 8.23 -13.91
C LYS A 478 35.12 6.70 -14.02
N GLU A 479 35.40 5.99 -12.93
CA GLU A 479 35.44 4.53 -12.95
C GLU A 479 34.04 3.92 -13.18
N ASP A 480 32.99 4.48 -12.55
CA ASP A 480 31.62 4.02 -12.78
C ASP A 480 31.21 4.19 -14.25
N PHE A 481 31.42 5.39 -14.81
CA PHE A 481 31.12 5.66 -16.21
C PHE A 481 31.95 4.81 -17.15
N LYS A 482 33.21 4.53 -16.80
CA LYS A 482 34.08 3.65 -17.59
C LYS A 482 33.51 2.23 -17.64
N GLU A 483 33.00 1.71 -16.52
CA GLU A 483 32.40 0.39 -16.52
C GLU A 483 31.06 0.36 -17.28
N ILE A 484 30.19 1.37 -17.08
CA ILE A 484 28.91 1.47 -17.81
C ILE A 484 29.12 1.58 -19.32
N LEU A 485 30.00 2.49 -19.77
CA LEU A 485 30.30 2.69 -21.19
C LEU A 485 30.97 1.45 -21.81
N ARG A 486 31.78 0.72 -21.05
CA ARG A 486 32.36 -0.56 -21.48
C ARG A 486 31.27 -1.61 -21.66
N VAL A 487 30.38 -1.76 -20.68
CA VAL A 487 29.23 -2.68 -20.73
C VAL A 487 28.31 -2.34 -21.90
N MET A 488 28.18 -1.07 -22.27
CA MET A 488 27.34 -0.60 -23.37
C MET A 488 28.13 -0.29 -24.66
N ASN A 489 29.32 -0.86 -24.82
CA ASN A 489 30.17 -0.63 -25.99
C ASN A 489 29.39 -0.77 -27.32
N GLY A 490 29.48 0.26 -28.17
CA GLY A 490 28.80 0.39 -29.46
C GLY A 490 27.38 0.97 -29.39
N LEU A 491 26.78 1.05 -28.20
CA LEU A 491 25.44 1.56 -27.96
C LEU A 491 25.48 2.94 -27.26
N PRO A 492 24.48 3.80 -27.51
CA PRO A 492 24.39 5.11 -26.87
C PRO A 492 24.05 5.01 -25.38
N VAL A 493 24.66 5.88 -24.57
CA VAL A 493 24.42 5.99 -23.13
C VAL A 493 24.09 7.43 -22.79
N VAL A 494 22.82 7.70 -22.47
CA VAL A 494 22.34 9.02 -22.05
C VAL A 494 22.57 9.20 -20.56
N ILE A 495 23.46 10.13 -20.20
CA ILE A 495 23.84 10.43 -18.82
C ILE A 495 23.22 11.76 -18.43
N ARG A 496 22.38 11.76 -17.40
CA ARG A 496 21.74 12.96 -16.86
C ARG A 496 22.63 13.57 -15.78
N LEU A 497 22.96 14.84 -15.96
CA LEU A 497 23.70 15.60 -14.95
C LEU A 497 22.87 15.76 -13.66
N LEU A 498 23.54 16.19 -12.58
CA LEU A 498 22.93 16.29 -11.25
C LEU A 498 21.61 17.10 -11.28
N ASP A 499 20.54 16.46 -10.85
CA ASP A 499 19.17 16.97 -10.87
C ASP A 499 18.58 17.38 -9.50
N PRO A 500 18.70 16.61 -8.40
CA PRO A 500 18.06 16.90 -7.14
C PRO A 500 18.68 18.12 -6.46
N PRO A 501 17.90 18.83 -5.62
CA PRO A 501 18.40 19.90 -4.79
C PRO A 501 19.40 19.36 -3.75
N LEU A 502 20.38 20.18 -3.39
CA LEU A 502 21.49 19.75 -2.53
C LEU A 502 21.05 19.30 -1.13
N HIS A 503 19.91 19.77 -0.63
CA HIS A 503 19.43 19.39 0.70
C HIS A 503 19.00 17.91 0.78
N GLU A 504 18.73 17.23 -0.33
CA GLU A 504 18.42 15.79 -0.33
C GLU A 504 19.61 14.92 0.09
N PHE A 505 20.85 15.42 -0.03
CA PHE A 505 22.05 14.73 0.43
C PHE A 505 22.40 15.01 1.90
N LEU A 506 21.67 15.93 2.55
CA LEU A 506 21.86 16.33 3.93
C LEU A 506 20.88 15.59 4.86
N PRO A 507 21.22 15.42 6.15
CA PRO A 507 20.27 14.92 7.14
C PRO A 507 19.01 15.79 7.21
N ARG A 508 17.89 15.19 7.61
CA ARG A 508 16.62 15.91 7.73
C ARG A 508 16.74 17.02 8.78
N TYR A 509 16.11 18.16 8.51
CA TYR A 509 16.13 19.31 9.42
C TYR A 509 15.63 18.93 10.82
N GLU A 510 14.53 18.17 10.92
CA GLU A 510 13.96 17.79 12.22
C GLU A 510 14.90 16.89 13.03
N GLU A 511 15.55 15.92 12.38
CA GLU A 511 16.51 15.00 13.01
C GLU A 511 17.73 15.77 13.50
N LEU A 512 18.26 16.65 12.65
CA LEU A 512 19.43 17.45 12.98
C LEU A 512 19.15 18.49 14.07
N LEU A 513 17.93 19.07 14.08
CA LEU A 513 17.48 19.96 15.15
C LEU A 513 17.40 19.20 16.48
N GLN A 514 16.82 18.00 16.48
CA GLN A 514 16.78 17.14 17.67
C GLN A 514 18.19 16.78 18.14
N GLU A 515 19.08 16.41 17.21
CA GLU A 515 20.48 16.11 17.51
C GLU A 515 21.18 17.30 18.17
N VAL A 516 21.06 18.51 17.61
CA VAL A 516 21.63 19.73 18.18
C VAL A 516 21.06 20.02 19.57
N ILE A 517 19.74 19.86 19.78
CA ILE A 517 19.10 20.06 21.09
C ILE A 517 19.64 19.05 22.11
N MET A 518 19.72 17.77 21.74
CA MET A 518 20.23 16.71 22.62
C MET A 518 21.69 16.96 23.01
N ARG A 519 22.55 17.32 22.05
CA ARG A 519 23.96 17.65 22.28
C ARG A 519 24.14 18.87 23.19
N ARG A 520 23.28 19.89 23.05
CA ARG A 520 23.23 21.06 23.96
C ARG A 520 22.87 20.65 25.39
N MET A 521 21.99 19.67 25.56
CA MET A 521 21.53 19.21 26.87
C MET A 521 22.50 18.23 27.54
N SER A 522 23.18 17.39 26.76
CA SER A 522 24.12 16.38 27.28
C SER A 522 25.47 16.96 27.72
N GLY A 523 25.79 18.21 27.35
CA GLY A 523 27.06 18.85 27.68
C GLY A 523 28.24 18.23 26.93
N GLU A 524 28.00 17.74 25.72
CA GLU A 524 29.02 17.16 24.84
C GLU A 524 30.11 18.15 24.42
N LYS A 525 31.18 17.63 23.81
CA LYS A 525 32.37 18.42 23.45
C LYS A 525 32.01 19.62 22.56
N PRO A 526 32.60 20.81 22.81
CA PRO A 526 32.29 22.04 22.07
C PRO A 526 32.42 21.91 20.54
N GLU A 527 33.44 21.19 20.06
CA GLU A 527 33.73 21.06 18.63
C GLU A 527 32.66 20.27 17.86
N GLU A 528 32.15 19.19 18.47
CA GLU A 528 31.13 18.34 17.86
C GLU A 528 29.74 19.01 17.87
N LEU A 529 29.46 19.84 18.88
CA LEU A 529 28.28 20.68 18.92
C LEU A 529 28.34 21.81 17.87
N GLU A 530 29.48 22.50 17.76
CA GLU A 530 29.67 23.57 16.77
C GLU A 530 29.54 23.05 15.33
N ALA A 531 30.05 21.84 15.05
CA ALA A 531 29.87 21.19 13.76
C ALA A 531 28.40 20.89 13.44
N ALA A 532 27.65 20.34 14.40
CA ALA A 532 26.22 20.04 14.23
C ALA A 532 25.38 21.32 14.09
N GLU A 533 25.70 22.38 14.83
CA GLU A 533 25.04 23.69 14.71
C GLU A 533 25.31 24.38 13.38
N SER A 534 26.55 24.32 12.90
CA SER A 534 26.94 24.82 11.57
C SER A 534 26.20 24.07 10.45
N LEU A 535 26.09 22.74 10.58
CA LEU A 535 25.34 21.90 9.65
C LEU A 535 23.85 22.27 9.66
N LEU A 536 23.25 22.44 10.85
CA LEU A 536 21.84 22.80 11.00
C LEU A 536 21.53 24.14 10.34
N LYS A 537 22.36 25.14 10.61
CA LYS A 537 22.24 26.46 9.98
C LYS A 537 22.31 26.36 8.45
N ARG A 538 23.19 25.49 7.92
CA ARG A 538 23.34 25.32 6.48
C ARG A 538 22.14 24.60 5.85
N VAL A 539 21.61 23.56 6.51
CA VAL A 539 20.38 22.89 6.10
C VAL A 539 19.22 23.89 6.09
N GLU A 540 19.13 24.76 7.10
CA GLU A 540 18.12 25.81 7.19
C GLU A 540 18.23 26.84 6.06
N GLU A 541 19.45 27.29 5.74
CA GLU A 541 19.71 28.21 4.61
C GLU A 541 19.35 27.60 3.24
N MET A 542 19.52 26.29 3.08
CA MET A 542 19.22 25.56 1.84
C MET A 542 17.78 25.03 1.78
N ARG A 543 16.99 25.23 2.84
CA ARG A 543 15.62 24.74 2.92
C ARG A 543 14.74 25.53 1.98
N GLU A 544 14.07 24.82 1.09
CA GLU A 544 13.12 25.40 0.15
C GLU A 544 11.70 24.99 0.53
N ALA A 545 10.73 25.88 0.30
CA ALA A 545 9.33 25.57 0.54
C ALA A 545 8.81 24.48 -0.41
N ASN A 546 9.30 24.45 -1.65
CA ASN A 546 8.94 23.47 -2.67
C ASN A 546 10.20 22.98 -3.39
N PRO A 547 10.91 21.97 -2.83
CA PRO A 547 12.15 21.41 -3.42
C PRO A 547 12.04 21.02 -4.89
N MET A 548 10.89 20.46 -5.28
CA MET A 548 10.62 20.04 -6.67
C MET A 548 10.80 21.18 -7.68
N LEU A 549 10.46 22.42 -7.30
CA LEU A 549 10.52 23.60 -8.17
C LEU A 549 11.68 24.54 -7.86
N GLY A 550 12.59 24.14 -6.96
CA GLY A 550 13.63 24.99 -6.40
C GLY A 550 14.95 25.05 -7.17
N LEU A 551 16.05 25.22 -6.43
CA LEU A 551 17.42 25.31 -6.92
C LEU A 551 17.99 23.92 -7.19
N ARG A 552 17.68 23.40 -8.38
CA ARG A 552 18.04 22.05 -8.81
C ARG A 552 18.31 22.00 -10.33
N GLY A 553 18.73 20.85 -10.86
CA GLY A 553 18.96 20.63 -12.29
C GLY A 553 19.86 21.68 -12.96
N CYS A 554 19.48 22.16 -14.15
CA CYS A 554 20.29 23.16 -14.87
C CYS A 554 20.54 24.45 -14.08
N ARG A 555 19.64 24.84 -13.17
CA ARG A 555 19.77 26.06 -12.35
C ARG A 555 20.94 25.93 -11.40
N LEU A 556 21.03 24.77 -10.74
CA LEU A 556 22.16 24.43 -9.88
C LEU A 556 23.46 24.46 -10.70
N GLY A 557 23.46 23.84 -11.88
CA GLY A 557 24.59 23.85 -12.81
C GLY A 557 25.01 25.23 -13.30
N ILE A 558 24.09 26.20 -13.40
CA ILE A 558 24.41 27.60 -13.75
C ILE A 558 25.03 28.32 -12.55
N THR A 559 24.48 28.12 -11.35
CA THR A 559 24.96 28.79 -10.12
C THR A 559 26.27 28.22 -9.59
N HIS A 560 26.51 26.93 -9.80
CA HIS A 560 27.70 26.19 -9.39
C HIS A 560 28.25 25.34 -10.56
N PRO A 561 28.82 25.99 -11.59
CA PRO A 561 29.27 25.31 -12.82
C PRO A 561 30.26 24.18 -12.59
N GLU A 562 31.12 24.30 -11.57
CA GLU A 562 32.14 23.31 -11.23
C GLU A 562 31.58 21.91 -10.98
N ILE A 563 30.32 21.79 -10.55
CA ILE A 563 29.66 20.49 -10.33
C ILE A 563 29.46 19.79 -11.68
N ASN A 564 28.83 20.45 -12.65
CA ASN A 564 28.60 19.88 -13.98
C ASN A 564 29.91 19.72 -14.76
N GLU A 565 30.85 20.65 -14.62
CA GLU A 565 32.19 20.55 -15.23
C GLU A 565 32.91 19.29 -14.76
N MET A 566 32.83 18.98 -13.46
CA MET A 566 33.40 17.75 -12.88
C MET A 566 32.76 16.49 -13.48
N GLN A 567 31.43 16.43 -13.56
CA GLN A 567 30.72 15.26 -14.11
C GLN A 567 31.08 15.04 -15.58
N VAL A 568 31.07 16.10 -16.40
CA VAL A 568 31.44 16.02 -17.81
C VAL A 568 32.89 15.61 -17.97
N ARG A 569 33.80 16.13 -17.13
CA ARG A 569 35.20 15.69 -17.15
C ARG A 569 35.33 14.19 -16.87
N ALA A 570 34.64 13.66 -15.86
CA ALA A 570 34.63 12.23 -15.56
C ALA A 570 34.09 11.38 -16.72
N ILE A 571 32.98 11.79 -17.35
CA ILE A 571 32.37 11.09 -18.49
C ILE A 571 33.33 11.01 -19.68
N PHE A 572 33.94 12.15 -20.05
CA PHE A 572 34.83 12.21 -21.21
C PHE A 572 36.20 11.56 -20.94
N GLU A 573 36.73 11.64 -19.72
CA GLU A 573 37.96 10.90 -19.35
C GLU A 573 37.73 9.39 -19.49
N ALA A 574 36.62 8.88 -18.96
CA ALA A 574 36.22 7.48 -19.09
C ALA A 574 36.06 7.06 -20.56
N ALA A 575 35.35 7.85 -21.36
CA ALA A 575 35.13 7.55 -22.77
C ALA A 575 36.43 7.60 -23.59
N CYS A 576 37.32 8.56 -23.32
CA CYS A 576 38.62 8.67 -24.00
C CYS A 576 39.53 7.48 -23.67
N GLU A 577 39.56 7.02 -22.42
CA GLU A 577 40.29 5.82 -22.01
C GLU A 577 39.78 4.58 -22.77
N LEU A 578 38.46 4.36 -22.82
CA LEU A 578 37.87 3.24 -23.55
C LEU A 578 38.11 3.32 -25.07
N LYS A 579 38.11 4.53 -25.64
CA LYS A 579 38.41 4.72 -27.06
C LYS A 579 39.85 4.30 -27.38
N LYS A 580 40.81 4.60 -26.50
CA LYS A 580 42.20 4.12 -26.60
C LYS A 580 42.32 2.61 -26.44
N GLU A 581 41.45 2.00 -25.65
CA GLU A 581 41.31 0.54 -25.53
C GLU A 581 40.69 -0.11 -26.79
N GLY A 582 40.34 0.66 -27.83
CA GLY A 582 39.78 0.16 -29.08
C GLY A 582 38.26 -0.03 -29.06
N MET A 583 37.58 0.47 -28.03
CA MET A 583 36.12 0.41 -27.91
C MET A 583 35.44 1.59 -28.64
N ASP A 584 34.12 1.55 -28.76
CA ASP A 584 33.25 2.56 -29.38
C ASP A 584 32.24 3.14 -28.37
N PRO A 585 32.71 3.92 -27.37
CA PRO A 585 31.83 4.59 -26.42
C PRO A 585 31.05 5.72 -27.08
N LYS A 586 29.75 5.85 -26.75
CA LYS A 586 28.83 6.87 -27.30
C LYS A 586 28.09 7.61 -26.18
N PRO A 587 28.78 8.44 -25.37
CA PRO A 587 28.14 9.22 -24.32
C PRO A 587 27.21 10.30 -24.92
N GLU A 588 25.98 10.37 -24.41
CA GLU A 588 25.01 11.44 -24.70
C GLU A 588 24.74 12.20 -23.39
N ILE A 589 25.04 13.50 -23.35
CA ILE A 589 24.97 14.31 -22.12
C ILE A 589 23.62 15.02 -22.08
N MET A 590 22.84 14.76 -21.04
CA MET A 590 21.50 15.31 -20.86
C MET A 590 21.46 16.31 -19.72
N ILE A 591 21.01 17.53 -20.04
CA ILE A 591 20.83 18.61 -19.06
C ILE A 591 19.38 18.56 -18.54
N PRO A 592 19.15 18.40 -17.22
CA PRO A 592 17.81 18.35 -16.63
C PRO A 592 17.23 19.75 -16.37
N LEU A 593 15.90 19.82 -16.22
CA LEU A 593 15.08 20.94 -15.78
C LEU A 593 15.20 22.23 -16.60
N VAL A 594 15.56 22.13 -17.88
CA VAL A 594 15.62 23.28 -18.80
C VAL A 594 14.22 23.81 -19.05
N GLY A 595 14.00 25.11 -18.86
CA GLY A 595 12.75 25.81 -19.19
C GLY A 595 12.92 26.89 -20.27
N HIS A 596 14.14 27.37 -20.50
CA HIS A 596 14.46 28.43 -21.45
C HIS A 596 15.71 28.11 -22.28
N VAL A 597 15.71 28.45 -23.57
CA VAL A 597 16.84 28.20 -24.50
C VAL A 597 18.18 28.72 -23.99
N ASN A 598 18.20 29.93 -23.42
CA ASN A 598 19.39 30.52 -22.81
C ASN A 598 19.99 29.70 -21.64
N GLU A 599 19.17 28.99 -20.85
CA GLU A 599 19.69 28.11 -19.79
C GLU A 599 20.51 26.98 -20.44
N LEU A 600 19.94 26.32 -21.45
CA LEU A 600 20.61 25.28 -22.21
C LEU A 600 21.86 25.79 -22.91
N LYS A 601 21.78 26.96 -23.56
CA LYS A 601 22.90 27.58 -24.29
C LYS A 601 24.10 27.86 -23.38
N ILE A 602 23.85 28.42 -22.19
CA ILE A 602 24.91 28.73 -21.21
C ILE A 602 25.56 27.43 -20.74
N VAL A 603 24.75 26.48 -20.25
CA VAL A 603 25.25 25.22 -19.69
C VAL A 603 25.99 24.41 -20.76
N ARG A 604 25.39 24.19 -21.93
CA ARG A 604 26.05 23.49 -23.04
C ARG A 604 27.37 24.16 -23.42
N GLY A 605 27.39 25.49 -23.55
CA GLY A 605 28.59 26.22 -23.94
C GLY A 605 29.74 26.10 -22.93
N GLN A 606 29.43 25.93 -21.64
CA GLN A 606 30.43 25.65 -20.60
C GLN A 606 30.94 24.21 -20.71
N LEU A 607 30.03 23.24 -20.81
CA LEU A 607 30.36 21.81 -20.78
C LEU A 607 31.06 21.33 -22.05
N GLU A 608 30.72 21.89 -23.21
CA GLU A 608 31.35 21.56 -24.49
C GLU A 608 32.83 21.96 -24.51
N LYS A 609 33.22 23.03 -23.79
CA LYS A 609 34.63 23.40 -23.61
C LYS A 609 35.38 22.34 -22.81
N VAL A 610 34.81 21.89 -21.69
CA VAL A 610 35.41 20.84 -20.86
C VAL A 610 35.59 19.54 -21.63
N ALA A 611 34.57 19.13 -22.40
CA ALA A 611 34.64 17.96 -23.26
C ALA A 611 35.83 18.03 -24.26
N ARG A 612 35.97 19.18 -24.95
CA ARG A 612 37.07 19.42 -25.89
C ARG A 612 38.44 19.39 -25.23
N GLU A 613 38.60 20.08 -24.09
CA GLU A 613 39.85 20.07 -23.33
C GLU A 613 40.30 18.66 -22.94
N VAL A 614 39.35 17.79 -22.53
CA VAL A 614 39.64 16.41 -22.17
C VAL A 614 40.05 15.59 -23.40
N MET A 615 39.29 15.68 -24.49
CA MET A 615 39.60 14.97 -25.74
C MET A 615 40.96 15.39 -26.31
N GLU A 616 41.29 16.69 -26.31
CA GLU A 616 42.59 17.23 -26.72
C GLU A 616 43.72 16.68 -25.84
N ARG A 617 43.54 16.69 -24.51
CA ARG A 617 44.52 16.16 -23.56
C ARG A 617 44.80 14.67 -23.79
N TYR A 618 43.77 13.90 -24.12
CA TYR A 618 43.93 12.47 -24.40
C TYR A 618 44.36 12.20 -25.86
N GLY A 619 44.23 13.17 -26.77
CA GLY A 619 44.57 13.01 -28.18
C GLY A 619 43.65 12.03 -28.92
N VAL A 620 42.39 11.91 -28.49
CA VAL A 620 41.37 11.04 -29.12
C VAL A 620 40.06 11.78 -29.29
N GLU A 621 39.36 11.50 -30.39
CA GLU A 621 38.00 12.00 -30.61
C GLU A 621 36.98 10.92 -30.25
N VAL A 622 36.01 11.31 -29.43
CA VAL A 622 34.88 10.47 -29.03
C VAL A 622 33.61 11.07 -29.61
N PRO A 623 32.74 10.31 -30.30
CA PRO A 623 31.43 10.79 -30.70
C PRO A 623 30.54 11.03 -29.47
N TYR A 624 29.99 12.24 -29.34
CA TYR A 624 29.07 12.61 -28.25
C TYR A 624 27.91 13.44 -28.78
N LYS A 625 26.88 13.59 -27.96
CA LYS A 625 25.77 14.52 -28.20
C LYS A 625 25.42 15.28 -26.93
N PHE A 626 24.97 16.52 -27.08
CA PHE A 626 24.31 17.27 -26.01
C PHE A 626 22.81 17.36 -26.28
N GLY A 627 22.02 17.06 -25.27
CA GLY A 627 20.57 17.15 -25.32
C GLY A 627 19.99 17.64 -24.01
N THR A 628 18.67 17.65 -23.95
CA THR A 628 17.94 18.12 -22.78
C THR A 628 16.79 17.21 -22.44
N MET A 629 16.47 17.16 -21.16
CA MET A 629 15.20 16.62 -20.72
C MET A 629 14.08 17.64 -21.02
N ILE A 630 12.96 17.18 -21.59
CA ILE A 630 11.73 17.96 -21.78
C ILE A 630 10.76 17.55 -20.68
N GLU A 631 10.84 18.28 -19.58
CA GLU A 631 10.08 18.01 -18.35
C GLU A 631 9.43 19.25 -17.75
N VAL A 632 9.75 20.43 -18.29
CA VAL A 632 9.09 21.69 -17.95
C VAL A 632 8.08 22.02 -19.04
N PRO A 633 6.80 22.35 -18.73
CA PRO A 633 5.80 22.68 -19.75
C PRO A 633 6.26 23.80 -20.70
N ARG A 634 6.98 24.81 -20.19
CA ARG A 634 7.57 25.87 -21.02
C ARG A 634 8.53 25.33 -22.08
N ALA A 635 9.36 24.35 -21.74
CA ALA A 635 10.28 23.74 -22.69
C ALA A 635 9.56 23.00 -23.82
N ALA A 636 8.43 22.37 -23.52
CA ALA A 636 7.60 21.75 -24.55
C ALA A 636 6.96 22.80 -25.48
N LEU A 637 6.51 23.93 -24.92
CA LEU A 637 5.88 25.03 -25.67
C LEU A 637 6.85 25.81 -26.56
N THR A 638 8.15 25.89 -26.18
CA THR A 638 9.20 26.59 -26.95
C THR A 638 10.26 25.62 -27.47
N ALA A 639 9.86 24.40 -27.82
CA ALA A 639 10.77 23.32 -28.17
C ALA A 639 11.53 23.56 -29.48
N ASP A 640 11.02 24.41 -30.36
CA ASP A 640 11.67 24.88 -31.58
C ASP A 640 12.94 25.69 -31.27
N GLU A 641 12.89 26.59 -30.28
CA GLU A 641 14.06 27.34 -29.81
C GLU A 641 15.08 26.42 -29.13
N ILE A 642 14.61 25.50 -28.28
CA ILE A 642 15.48 24.57 -27.55
C ILE A 642 16.22 23.62 -28.52
N ALA A 643 15.55 23.15 -29.58
CA ALA A 643 16.12 22.26 -30.58
C ALA A 643 17.27 22.88 -31.42
N GLU A 644 17.46 24.19 -31.40
CA GLU A 644 18.65 24.83 -31.97
C GLU A 644 19.93 24.32 -31.28
N TYR A 645 19.87 24.13 -29.95
CA TYR A 645 21.01 23.77 -29.11
C TYR A 645 20.94 22.33 -28.56
N ALA A 646 19.82 21.63 -28.68
CA ALA A 646 19.70 20.22 -28.30
C ALA A 646 19.75 19.31 -29.52
N GLU A 647 20.56 18.26 -29.46
CA GLU A 647 20.68 17.23 -30.49
C GLU A 647 19.76 16.03 -30.24
N PHE A 648 19.21 15.94 -29.02
CA PHE A 648 18.15 15.01 -28.66
C PHE A 648 17.27 15.58 -27.55
N PHE A 649 16.03 15.10 -27.49
CA PHE A 649 15.11 15.28 -26.39
C PHE A 649 14.84 13.95 -25.69
N SER A 650 14.74 14.00 -24.36
CA SER A 650 14.17 12.91 -23.56
C SER A 650 13.02 13.48 -22.75
N PHE A 651 11.81 12.95 -22.89
CA PHE A 651 10.69 13.38 -22.05
C PHE A 651 10.86 12.80 -20.65
N GLY A 652 11.02 13.70 -19.67
CA GLY A 652 10.91 13.40 -18.24
C GLY A 652 9.44 13.49 -17.84
N THR A 653 8.67 12.47 -18.18
CA THR A 653 7.21 12.53 -18.07
C THR A 653 6.69 12.57 -16.64
N ASN A 654 7.49 12.15 -15.66
CA ASN A 654 7.14 12.28 -14.24
C ASN A 654 7.02 13.76 -13.87
N ASP A 655 8.10 14.53 -14.00
CA ASP A 655 8.13 15.97 -13.74
C ASP A 655 7.20 16.76 -14.68
N LEU A 656 7.10 16.37 -15.95
CA LEU A 656 6.17 17.00 -16.88
C LEU A 656 4.72 16.82 -16.44
N THR A 657 4.36 15.63 -15.96
CA THR A 657 3.02 15.35 -15.41
C THR A 657 2.78 16.15 -14.13
N GLN A 658 3.76 16.16 -13.22
CA GLN A 658 3.68 16.94 -11.98
C GLN A 658 3.41 18.43 -12.26
N MET A 659 4.14 19.04 -13.21
CA MET A 659 3.95 20.46 -13.54
C MET A 659 2.68 20.72 -14.38
N THR A 660 2.23 19.76 -15.18
CA THR A 660 1.01 19.90 -16.00
C THR A 660 -0.25 19.81 -15.15
N TYR A 661 -0.29 18.86 -14.21
CA TYR A 661 -1.40 18.68 -13.28
C TYR A 661 -1.31 19.58 -12.04
N ALA A 662 -0.13 20.18 -11.80
CA ALA A 662 0.22 20.80 -10.52
C ALA A 662 0.13 19.82 -9.33
N TYR A 663 0.56 18.57 -9.55
CA TYR A 663 0.58 17.51 -8.54
C TYR A 663 2.02 17.29 -8.07
N SER A 664 2.25 17.44 -6.77
CA SER A 664 3.43 16.85 -6.13
C SER A 664 3.19 15.34 -6.04
N ARG A 665 4.04 14.52 -6.64
CA ARG A 665 3.85 13.06 -6.69
C ARG A 665 3.70 12.49 -5.28
N ASP A 666 4.65 12.82 -4.41
CA ASP A 666 4.72 12.32 -3.03
C ASP A 666 3.48 12.72 -2.21
N ASP A 667 2.94 13.92 -2.44
CA ASP A 667 1.74 14.38 -1.76
C ASP A 667 0.46 13.82 -2.38
N ALA A 668 0.41 13.68 -3.70
CA ALA A 668 -0.79 13.28 -4.42
C ALA A 668 -1.14 11.82 -4.10
N GLU A 669 -0.17 10.91 -4.23
CA GLU A 669 -0.34 9.47 -3.96
C GLU A 669 -0.85 9.23 -2.53
N GLY A 670 -0.35 9.98 -1.54
CA GLY A 670 -0.69 9.81 -0.12
C GLY A 670 -1.93 10.56 0.38
N LYS A 671 -2.48 11.52 -0.38
CA LYS A 671 -3.55 12.42 0.12
C LYS A 671 -4.86 12.39 -0.67
N PHE A 672 -4.83 12.45 -2.00
CA PHE A 672 -6.07 12.67 -2.77
C PHE A 672 -6.15 11.88 -4.08
N LEU A 673 -5.04 11.39 -4.63
CA LEU A 673 -5.02 10.77 -5.96
C LEU A 673 -5.87 9.50 -6.01
N PHE A 674 -5.85 8.70 -4.93
CA PHE A 674 -6.72 7.53 -4.80
C PHE A 674 -8.20 7.89 -4.92
N LYS A 675 -8.64 8.91 -4.17
CA LYS A 675 -10.01 9.42 -4.22
C LYS A 675 -10.40 9.93 -5.60
N TYR A 676 -9.48 10.59 -6.32
CA TYR A 676 -9.74 11.07 -7.69
C TYR A 676 -10.01 9.92 -8.67
N ILE A 677 -9.33 8.79 -8.50
CA ILE A 677 -9.54 7.60 -9.34
C ILE A 677 -10.85 6.91 -8.94
N GLU A 678 -11.11 6.77 -7.64
CA GLU A 678 -12.34 6.15 -7.12
C GLU A 678 -13.60 6.91 -7.51
N GLU A 679 -13.58 8.24 -7.46
CA GLU A 679 -14.69 9.10 -7.89
C GLU A 679 -14.78 9.23 -9.42
N GLY A 680 -13.87 8.62 -10.17
CA GLY A 680 -13.82 8.70 -11.63
C GLY A 680 -13.47 10.09 -12.18
N ILE A 681 -12.89 10.97 -11.36
CA ILE A 681 -12.34 12.27 -11.79
C ILE A 681 -11.16 12.04 -12.74
N LEU A 682 -10.32 11.06 -12.42
CA LEU A 682 -9.27 10.54 -13.29
C LEU A 682 -9.56 9.07 -13.61
N GLU A 683 -9.42 8.69 -14.87
CA GLU A 683 -9.62 7.30 -15.30
C GLU A 683 -8.50 6.36 -14.80
N PHE A 684 -7.31 6.90 -14.57
CA PHE A 684 -6.11 6.19 -14.13
C PHE A 684 -5.15 7.15 -13.42
N ASP A 685 -4.18 6.57 -12.71
CA ASP A 685 -3.07 7.31 -12.13
C ASP A 685 -2.17 7.89 -13.25
N PRO A 686 -2.08 9.22 -13.39
CA PRO A 686 -1.32 9.87 -14.46
C PRO A 686 0.20 9.72 -14.32
N PHE A 687 0.71 9.21 -13.18
CA PHE A 687 2.13 8.88 -13.00
C PHE A 687 2.48 7.44 -13.41
N GLN A 688 1.46 6.57 -13.57
CA GLN A 688 1.64 5.20 -14.05
C GLN A 688 1.33 5.08 -15.54
N THR A 689 0.22 5.66 -15.96
CA THR A 689 -0.22 5.67 -17.37
C THR A 689 -0.22 7.10 -17.86
N LEU A 690 0.42 7.35 -19.01
CA LEU A 690 0.58 8.70 -19.55
C LEU A 690 -0.79 9.31 -19.89
N ASP A 691 -1.08 10.49 -19.34
CA ASP A 691 -2.22 11.31 -19.77
C ASP A 691 -2.01 11.80 -21.21
N GLN A 692 -2.66 11.14 -22.17
CA GLN A 692 -2.56 11.47 -23.58
C GLN A 692 -3.26 12.78 -23.94
N ARG A 693 -4.23 13.23 -23.14
CA ARG A 693 -5.11 14.38 -23.47
C ARG A 693 -4.58 15.71 -22.96
N GLY A 694 -3.79 15.72 -21.90
CA GLY A 694 -3.06 16.88 -21.38
C GLY A 694 -1.56 16.77 -21.64
N VAL A 695 -0.85 15.91 -20.89
CA VAL A 695 0.61 15.75 -20.99
C VAL A 695 1.03 15.34 -22.41
N GLY A 696 0.30 14.42 -23.03
CA GLY A 696 0.51 13.99 -24.41
C GLY A 696 0.39 15.11 -25.45
N LYS A 697 -0.42 16.16 -25.19
CA LYS A 697 -0.45 17.34 -26.06
C LYS A 697 0.82 18.16 -25.96
N LEU A 698 1.39 18.33 -24.77
CA LEU A 698 2.69 18.98 -24.60
C LEU A 698 3.78 18.19 -25.32
N MET A 699 3.79 16.87 -25.18
CA MET A 699 4.71 16.01 -25.93
C MET A 699 4.57 16.17 -27.44
N LYS A 700 3.33 16.21 -27.95
CA LYS A 700 3.06 16.42 -29.37
C LYS A 700 3.60 17.75 -29.88
N ILE A 701 3.32 18.84 -29.17
CA ILE A 701 3.83 20.17 -29.50
C ILE A 701 5.36 20.16 -29.53
N ALA A 702 6.00 19.56 -28.52
CA ALA A 702 7.45 19.49 -28.44
C ALA A 702 8.09 18.68 -29.58
N VAL A 703 7.48 17.57 -29.98
CA VAL A 703 7.92 16.75 -31.13
C VAL A 703 7.81 17.52 -32.44
N GLU A 704 6.67 18.16 -32.68
CA GLU A 704 6.41 18.92 -33.91
C GLU A 704 7.34 20.14 -34.04
N LEU A 705 7.44 20.95 -32.98
CA LEU A 705 8.31 22.13 -32.95
C LEU A 705 9.79 21.76 -33.00
N GLY A 706 10.22 20.78 -32.20
CA GLY A 706 11.61 20.33 -32.18
C GLY A 706 12.08 19.80 -33.53
N ARG A 707 11.27 18.96 -34.19
CA ARG A 707 11.60 18.41 -35.52
C ARG A 707 11.46 19.43 -36.65
N LYS A 708 10.63 20.47 -36.48
CA LYS A 708 10.57 21.59 -37.41
C LYS A 708 11.90 22.34 -37.47
N THR A 709 12.55 22.55 -36.32
CA THR A 709 13.88 23.19 -36.25
C THR A 709 15.00 22.21 -36.62
N ARG A 710 14.94 20.96 -36.15
CA ARG A 710 15.97 19.94 -36.40
C ARG A 710 15.30 18.62 -36.87
N PRO A 711 15.20 18.38 -38.19
CA PRO A 711 14.49 17.22 -38.74
C PRO A 711 15.01 15.85 -38.28
N ASP A 712 16.31 15.75 -37.97
CA ASP A 712 16.98 14.55 -37.47
C ASP A 712 17.02 14.48 -35.92
N LEU A 713 16.28 15.36 -35.23
CA LEU A 713 16.21 15.39 -33.77
C LEU A 713 15.71 14.05 -33.24
N LYS A 714 16.57 13.43 -32.43
CA LYS A 714 16.27 12.18 -31.73
C LYS A 714 15.41 12.50 -30.52
N ILE A 715 14.27 11.85 -30.38
CA ILE A 715 13.33 12.08 -29.29
C ILE A 715 12.98 10.76 -28.64
N GLY A 716 13.13 10.68 -27.33
CA GLY A 716 12.68 9.54 -26.54
C GLY A 716 11.92 9.95 -25.30
N ILE A 717 11.52 8.96 -24.52
CA ILE A 717 10.87 9.10 -23.22
C ILE A 717 11.61 8.24 -22.21
N CYS A 718 11.77 8.75 -20.99
CA CYS A 718 12.31 8.02 -19.86
C CYS A 718 11.34 8.11 -18.66
N GLY A 719 11.56 7.28 -17.65
CA GLY A 719 10.67 7.14 -16.50
C GLY A 719 9.72 5.95 -16.60
N GLU A 720 8.70 5.93 -15.73
CA GLU A 720 7.83 4.76 -15.53
C GLU A 720 6.94 4.49 -16.74
N HIS A 721 6.44 5.55 -17.38
CA HIS A 721 5.66 5.50 -18.63
C HIS A 721 6.39 4.81 -19.78
N GLY A 722 7.73 4.81 -19.78
CA GLY A 722 8.52 4.12 -20.80
C GLY A 722 8.36 2.60 -20.80
N GLY A 723 7.82 2.03 -19.71
CA GLY A 723 7.53 0.60 -19.56
C GLY A 723 6.04 0.24 -19.58
N ASP A 724 5.14 1.22 -19.68
CA ASP A 724 3.69 1.00 -19.74
C ASP A 724 3.24 0.76 -21.21
N PRO A 725 2.56 -0.37 -21.52
CA PRO A 725 2.14 -0.67 -22.89
C PRO A 725 1.28 0.41 -23.56
N ALA A 726 0.37 1.06 -22.83
CA ALA A 726 -0.51 2.10 -23.38
C ALA A 726 0.29 3.38 -23.73
N SER A 727 1.22 3.76 -22.84
CA SER A 727 2.14 4.88 -23.05
C SER A 727 3.11 4.61 -24.21
N ILE A 728 3.60 3.38 -24.36
CA ILE A 728 4.46 2.97 -25.48
C ILE A 728 3.69 3.08 -26.81
N GLU A 729 2.42 2.67 -26.85
CA GLU A 729 1.55 2.82 -28.02
C GLU A 729 1.40 4.29 -28.42
N PHE A 730 1.13 5.17 -27.45
CA PHE A 730 1.07 6.61 -27.70
C PHE A 730 2.40 7.17 -28.25
N CYS A 731 3.53 6.80 -27.63
CA CYS A 731 4.86 7.22 -28.06
C CYS A 731 5.18 6.76 -29.49
N HIS A 732 4.72 5.56 -29.87
CA HIS A 732 4.86 5.03 -31.23
C HIS A 732 4.13 5.92 -32.24
N HIS A 733 2.87 6.25 -31.96
CA HIS A 733 2.04 7.08 -32.83
C HIS A 733 2.54 8.52 -32.92
N LEU A 734 3.12 9.04 -31.83
CA LEU A 734 3.78 10.34 -31.83
C LEU A 734 5.11 10.34 -32.61
N GLY A 735 5.60 9.15 -32.98
CA GLY A 735 6.80 8.99 -33.79
C GLY A 735 8.09 9.21 -33.00
N LEU A 736 8.12 8.90 -31.70
CA LEU A 736 9.37 8.88 -30.93
C LEU A 736 10.37 7.87 -31.54
N ASN A 737 11.64 8.06 -31.24
CA ASN A 737 12.73 7.17 -31.68
C ASN A 737 12.92 5.99 -30.72
N TYR A 738 12.74 6.22 -29.42
CA TYR A 738 12.92 5.19 -28.39
C TYR A 738 12.04 5.42 -27.16
N VAL A 739 11.82 4.35 -26.40
CA VAL A 739 11.29 4.38 -25.02
C VAL A 739 12.34 3.80 -24.08
N SER A 740 12.46 4.37 -22.88
CA SER A 740 13.45 3.95 -21.88
C SER A 740 12.79 3.57 -20.56
N CYS A 741 13.00 2.33 -20.11
CA CYS A 741 12.35 1.75 -18.91
C CYS A 741 13.34 0.98 -18.04
N SER A 742 12.94 0.53 -16.84
CA SER A 742 13.83 -0.27 -15.99
C SER A 742 14.28 -1.58 -16.69
N PRO A 743 15.45 -2.15 -16.35
CA PRO A 743 16.03 -3.28 -17.08
C PRO A 743 15.08 -4.48 -17.22
N PHE A 744 14.35 -4.81 -16.16
CA PHE A 744 13.38 -5.92 -16.14
C PHE A 744 12.11 -5.65 -16.96
N ARG A 745 11.79 -4.39 -17.27
CA ARG A 745 10.66 -4.03 -18.14
C ARG A 745 11.01 -4.04 -19.63
N ILE A 746 12.30 -4.21 -20.00
CA ILE A 746 12.73 -4.26 -21.40
C ILE A 746 12.00 -5.33 -22.22
N PRO A 747 11.84 -6.59 -21.76
CA PRO A 747 11.09 -7.59 -22.52
C PRO A 747 9.64 -7.19 -22.79
N VAL A 748 8.97 -6.61 -21.77
CA VAL A 748 7.59 -6.12 -21.89
C VAL A 748 7.52 -4.97 -22.90
N ALA A 749 8.43 -4.01 -22.81
CA ALA A 749 8.48 -2.88 -23.71
C ALA A 749 8.75 -3.28 -25.17
N ARG A 750 9.61 -4.28 -25.40
CA ARG A 750 9.89 -4.85 -26.73
C ARG A 750 8.63 -5.48 -27.33
N ILE A 751 7.92 -6.30 -26.56
CA ILE A 751 6.67 -6.92 -27.00
C ILE A 751 5.59 -5.87 -27.25
N ALA A 752 5.43 -4.88 -26.37
CA ALA A 752 4.46 -3.80 -26.54
C ALA A 752 4.74 -3.00 -27.83
N ALA A 753 5.99 -2.60 -28.07
CA ALA A 753 6.39 -1.89 -29.27
C ALA A 753 6.15 -2.70 -30.55
N ALA A 754 6.37 -4.02 -30.52
CA ALA A 754 6.08 -4.90 -31.64
C ALA A 754 4.59 -5.07 -31.91
N ARG A 755 3.77 -5.26 -30.86
CA ARG A 755 2.31 -5.39 -30.98
C ARG A 755 1.69 -4.14 -31.61
N VAL A 756 2.16 -2.96 -31.24
CA VAL A 756 1.68 -1.70 -31.81
C VAL A 756 2.09 -1.58 -33.28
N ALA A 757 3.33 -1.93 -33.62
CA ALA A 757 3.79 -1.91 -35.01
C ALA A 757 3.03 -2.91 -35.92
N LEU A 758 2.53 -4.02 -35.34
CA LEU A 758 1.72 -5.04 -36.01
C LEU A 758 0.22 -4.69 -36.10
N LYS A 759 -0.29 -3.75 -35.29
CA LYS A 759 -1.69 -3.33 -35.42
C LYS A 759 -1.85 -2.66 -36.79
N PRO A 760 -2.79 -3.12 -37.65
CA PRO A 760 -3.02 -2.48 -38.94
C PRO A 760 -3.44 -1.02 -38.71
N SER A 761 -2.85 -0.12 -39.47
CA SER A 761 -3.23 1.30 -39.42
C SER A 761 -4.73 1.47 -39.74
N GLU A 762 -5.39 2.50 -39.21
CA GLU A 762 -6.78 2.80 -39.60
C GLU A 762 -6.94 2.94 -41.13
N THR A 763 -5.88 3.44 -41.79
CA THR A 763 -5.77 3.55 -43.25
C THR A 763 -5.72 2.18 -43.96
N GLU A 764 -5.15 1.15 -43.33
CA GLU A 764 -5.16 -0.23 -43.85
C GLU A 764 -6.47 -0.94 -43.53
N LYS A 765 -7.09 -0.70 -42.37
CA LYS A 765 -8.44 -1.23 -42.06
C LYS A 765 -9.49 -0.76 -43.07
N MET A 766 -9.41 0.49 -43.51
CA MET A 766 -10.24 1.07 -44.59
C MET A 766 -9.97 0.51 -46.00
N LYS A 767 -8.87 -0.25 -46.19
CA LYS A 767 -8.58 -0.95 -47.45
C LYS A 767 -9.14 -2.37 -47.50
N TYR A 768 -9.48 -2.92 -46.34
CA TYR A 768 -10.06 -4.26 -46.17
C TYR A 768 -11.56 -4.25 -45.86
N LEU A 769 -12.13 -3.07 -45.59
CA LEU A 769 -13.56 -2.74 -45.70
C LEU A 769 -13.83 -2.18 -47.09
#